data_AF-A0A3B5XTY7-F1
#
_entry.id   AF-A0A3B5XTY7-F1
#
_cell.length_a   1.000
_cell.length_b   1.000
_cell.length_c   1.000
_cell.angle_alpha   90.00
_cell.angle_beta   90.00
_cell.angle_gamma   90.00
#
_symmetry.space_group_name_H-M   'P 1'
#
loop_
_entity.id
_entity.type
_entity.pdbx_description
1 polymer ?
#
loop_
_entity_poly.entity_id
_entity_poly.type
_entity_poly.pdbx_seq_one_letter_code
_entity_poly.pdbx_strand_id
1 'polypeptide(L)'
;MLIHHASTLPTRQFSYDQLKEITDGFSEEHLLGSGGYGRVYKGFLKDGEEIAVKLLYEMPTLDDVQFMREFNNLTSLQHVNIVRLVGYCHETRPECAEYEGRTVVADRIHRALCFDYAHNGSLHDHISDEFNGHDWRTRYGIIKGICNGLKYLHQDLNSPIYHLDLKPANVLLDKNMLPKIADFGLSRLFGEEQTKITNTSFGTRGYLPPEYIEQKVISNKFDIYSLGVVIIKVMAGPEGQSKCATMSSKEFVELVQGNWRARLEAPPIHEPGLEAYCVQVKTCIEIALKCVQADRRKRPSINDIIDKMNQTENMIRLWSLNVYLKRPYFAPDISGLTRFEYNDLAVMTDGFSKHLGLGAFGMVYKGSYKDLNGYQEVAVKEIKNTTEGEVHDFIAELQRIGRMRLHTNLIELKGWCCRRNAWNLVDFISCCRQQRVQFFLVFEFVPNANLEDHLHDRKKILPWQKRYQIIKGIGSALHHLHHECNRTILHGDIKPSSVLLDFDFNAKLGVGLSRTASKNNRILVATDTGTEGNMDPRKSDIYNFGFVLLEIACTGKSRQQVWKLYREEPEVMEYAADHRLGGIFDKSQMKRVIVLGLRCSHPDGRHRPFMTDAMKFLEDGIELPPILEIEEQQGSTFLGIHSAEFSHITIDILPLGDGIELPPILEIEEQQGSRFLGIESVNFSNINTAMYLEGENFSIRGSISWLKVVRGGARLWWRLYCCVTRRLGIWERYTVVDSYLPAV
;
A
#
# COMPACT_ATOMS: atom_id res chain seq x y z
N MET A 1 -10.91 -12.56 15.63
CA MET A 1 -12.03 -11.65 15.33
C MET A 1 -13.30 -12.48 15.28
N LEU A 2 -14.26 -12.15 16.14
CA LEU A 2 -15.54 -12.83 16.26
C LEU A 2 -16.30 -12.74 14.92
N ILE A 3 -16.60 -13.91 14.35
CA ILE A 3 -17.54 -14.05 13.24
C ILE A 3 -18.92 -13.78 13.83
N HIS A 4 -19.51 -12.62 13.51
CA HIS A 4 -20.93 -12.41 13.73
C HIS A 4 -21.70 -13.41 12.87
N HIS A 5 -22.22 -14.47 13.49
CA HIS A 5 -23.30 -15.26 12.93
C HIS A 5 -24.51 -14.33 12.74
N ALA A 6 -24.78 -13.92 11.51
CA ALA A 6 -26.08 -13.38 11.16
C ALA A 6 -27.11 -14.51 11.35
N SER A 7 -28.09 -14.28 12.21
CA SER A 7 -29.21 -15.18 12.47
C SER A 7 -29.95 -15.51 11.17
N THR A 8 -29.98 -16.79 10.78
CA THR A 8 -30.80 -17.31 9.69
C THR A 8 -32.28 -17.26 10.09
N LEU A 9 -33.10 -16.52 9.36
CA LEU A 9 -34.56 -16.64 9.49
C LEU A 9 -34.98 -17.98 8.85
N PRO A 10 -35.77 -18.82 9.53
CA PRO A 10 -36.22 -20.10 8.98
C PRO A 10 -37.13 -19.89 7.75
N THR A 11 -36.97 -20.74 6.74
CA THR A 11 -37.81 -20.79 5.54
C THR A 11 -39.28 -20.98 5.94
N ARG A 12 -40.17 -20.10 5.49
CA ARG A 12 -41.59 -20.11 5.88
C ARG A 12 -42.35 -21.23 5.15
N GLN A 13 -43.11 -22.03 5.89
CA GLN A 13 -44.09 -22.93 5.28
C GLN A 13 -45.40 -22.16 5.08
N PHE A 14 -45.88 -22.11 3.84
CA PHE A 14 -47.17 -21.54 3.47
C PHE A 14 -48.18 -22.65 3.19
N SER A 15 -49.45 -22.42 3.54
CA SER A 15 -50.55 -23.24 3.03
C SER A 15 -50.92 -22.81 1.60
N TYR A 16 -51.54 -23.70 0.84
CA TYR A 16 -52.03 -23.39 -0.50
C TYR A 16 -53.03 -22.22 -0.49
N ASP A 17 -53.91 -22.15 0.52
CA ASP A 17 -54.85 -21.02 0.64
C ASP A 17 -54.16 -19.69 0.89
N GLN A 18 -53.08 -19.68 1.69
CA GLN A 18 -52.28 -18.48 1.89
C GLN A 18 -51.62 -18.03 0.58
N LEU A 19 -51.06 -18.97 -0.20
CA LEU A 19 -50.49 -18.65 -1.50
C LEU A 19 -51.55 -18.12 -2.47
N LYS A 20 -52.77 -18.69 -2.42
CA LYS A 20 -53.91 -18.21 -3.20
C LYS A 20 -54.34 -16.81 -2.77
N GLU A 21 -54.40 -16.52 -1.47
CA GLU A 21 -54.73 -15.18 -0.94
C GLU A 21 -53.72 -14.13 -1.42
N ILE A 22 -52.41 -14.37 -1.23
CA ILE A 22 -51.37 -13.38 -1.53
C ILE A 22 -51.14 -13.16 -3.02
N THR A 23 -51.60 -14.07 -3.89
CA THR A 23 -51.50 -13.96 -5.36
C THR A 23 -52.81 -13.51 -6.00
N ASP A 24 -53.81 -13.14 -5.21
CA ASP A 24 -55.17 -12.80 -5.67
C ASP A 24 -55.80 -13.91 -6.52
N GLY A 25 -55.85 -15.12 -5.95
CA GLY A 25 -56.43 -16.29 -6.61
C GLY A 25 -55.57 -16.87 -7.73
N PHE A 26 -54.25 -16.62 -7.74
CA PHE A 26 -53.35 -16.90 -8.86
C PHE A 26 -53.79 -16.17 -10.15
N SER A 27 -54.17 -14.89 -10.01
CA SER A 27 -54.63 -14.04 -11.11
C SER A 27 -53.60 -13.98 -12.26
N GLU A 28 -54.11 -13.98 -13.49
CA GLU A 28 -53.29 -13.78 -14.71
C GLU A 28 -52.61 -12.40 -14.71
N GLU A 29 -53.19 -11.40 -14.02
CA GLU A 29 -52.58 -10.06 -13.87
C GLU A 29 -51.27 -10.11 -13.06
N HIS A 30 -51.14 -11.11 -12.19
CA HIS A 30 -49.93 -11.34 -11.39
C HIS A 30 -49.00 -12.40 -11.98
N LEU A 31 -49.30 -12.93 -13.18
CA LEU A 31 -48.43 -13.91 -13.82
C LEU A 31 -47.13 -13.25 -14.29
N LEU A 32 -46.01 -13.71 -13.74
CA LEU A 32 -44.66 -13.28 -14.11
C LEU A 32 -44.08 -14.13 -15.25
N GLY A 33 -44.53 -15.38 -15.36
CA GLY A 33 -44.12 -16.27 -16.44
C GLY A 33 -44.58 -17.70 -16.26
N SER A 34 -44.44 -18.50 -17.32
CA SER A 34 -44.75 -19.93 -17.32
C SER A 34 -43.64 -20.71 -18.02
N GLY A 35 -43.21 -21.82 -17.44
CA GLY A 35 -42.17 -22.69 -18.00
C GLY A 35 -42.52 -24.16 -17.84
N GLY A 36 -41.62 -25.07 -18.26
CA GLY A 36 -41.86 -26.51 -18.25
C GLY A 36 -42.10 -27.13 -16.86
N TYR A 37 -41.76 -26.42 -15.80
CA TYR A 37 -41.87 -26.88 -14.42
C TYR A 37 -43.03 -26.25 -13.65
N GLY A 38 -43.70 -25.23 -14.20
CA GLY A 38 -44.76 -24.52 -13.48
C GLY A 38 -45.00 -23.10 -13.94
N ARG A 39 -45.82 -22.39 -13.16
CA ARG A 39 -46.18 -20.97 -13.35
C ARG A 39 -45.62 -20.15 -12.19
N VAL A 40 -45.20 -18.93 -12.47
CA VAL A 40 -44.64 -18.01 -11.47
C VAL A 40 -45.55 -16.79 -11.34
N TYR A 41 -45.99 -16.52 -10.13
CA TYR A 41 -46.89 -15.40 -9.82
C TYR A 41 -46.21 -14.40 -8.89
N LYS A 42 -46.56 -13.13 -9.00
CA LYS A 42 -46.24 -12.12 -7.99
C LYS A 42 -47.19 -12.29 -6.81
N GLY A 43 -46.66 -12.25 -5.59
CA GLY A 43 -47.43 -12.33 -4.35
C GLY A 43 -47.11 -11.18 -3.40
N PHE A 44 -48.11 -10.78 -2.61
CA PHE A 44 -48.01 -9.71 -1.62
C PHE A 44 -48.30 -10.25 -0.22
N LEU A 45 -47.27 -10.31 0.63
CA LEU A 45 -47.43 -10.74 2.02
C LEU A 45 -48.12 -9.64 2.86
N LYS A 46 -48.70 -10.02 4.01
CA LYS A 46 -49.46 -9.12 4.89
C LYS A 46 -48.63 -7.97 5.47
N ASP A 47 -47.33 -8.15 5.56
CA ASP A 47 -46.35 -7.14 5.98
C ASP A 47 -45.89 -6.22 4.83
N GLY A 48 -46.42 -6.41 3.61
CA GLY A 48 -46.06 -5.66 2.41
C GLY A 48 -44.85 -6.21 1.66
N GLU A 49 -44.26 -7.33 2.08
CA GLU A 49 -43.16 -7.98 1.36
C GLU A 49 -43.67 -8.59 0.04
N GLU A 50 -43.04 -8.23 -1.08
CA GLU A 50 -43.32 -8.81 -2.40
C GLU A 50 -42.49 -10.08 -2.62
N ILE A 51 -43.14 -11.15 -3.07
CA ILE A 51 -42.51 -12.45 -3.33
C ILE A 51 -42.86 -12.98 -4.73
N ALA A 52 -42.05 -13.89 -5.24
CA ALA A 52 -42.36 -14.68 -6.44
C ALA A 52 -42.77 -16.10 -6.02
N VAL A 53 -43.99 -16.51 -6.38
CA VAL A 53 -44.55 -17.83 -6.07
C VAL A 53 -44.47 -18.70 -7.32
N LYS A 54 -43.50 -19.63 -7.36
CA LYS A 54 -43.39 -20.65 -8.41
C LYS A 54 -44.25 -21.85 -8.04
N LEU A 55 -45.46 -21.90 -8.60
CA LEU A 55 -46.39 -23.02 -8.49
C LEU A 55 -45.98 -24.11 -9.48
N LEU A 56 -45.64 -25.29 -8.98
CA LEU A 56 -45.14 -26.39 -9.80
C LEU A 56 -46.28 -27.20 -10.42
N TYR A 57 -46.12 -27.64 -11.67
CA TYR A 57 -47.11 -28.53 -12.29
C TYR A 57 -47.11 -29.92 -11.67
N GLU A 58 -48.27 -30.56 -11.67
CA GLU A 58 -48.44 -31.95 -11.28
C GLU A 58 -47.92 -32.85 -12.42
N MET A 59 -46.63 -33.18 -12.37
CA MET A 59 -45.95 -33.97 -13.38
C MET A 59 -45.72 -35.40 -12.85
N PRO A 60 -46.05 -36.46 -13.61
CA PRO A 60 -45.80 -37.85 -13.20
C PRO A 60 -44.32 -38.15 -12.90
N THR A 61 -43.41 -37.35 -13.44
CA THR A 61 -41.96 -37.46 -13.27
C THR A 61 -41.41 -36.67 -12.07
N LEU A 62 -42.21 -35.81 -11.42
CA LEU A 62 -41.78 -34.99 -10.30
C LEU A 62 -42.15 -35.70 -8.98
N ASP A 63 -41.32 -36.65 -8.55
CA ASP A 63 -41.55 -37.34 -7.28
C ASP A 63 -41.24 -36.45 -6.06
N ASP A 64 -41.69 -36.84 -4.86
CA ASP A 64 -41.36 -36.15 -3.61
C ASP A 64 -39.85 -36.03 -3.39
N VAL A 65 -39.08 -36.99 -3.88
CA VAL A 65 -37.62 -37.02 -3.73
C VAL A 65 -36.97 -35.89 -4.53
N GLN A 66 -37.42 -35.64 -5.74
CA GLN A 66 -36.90 -34.59 -6.61
C GLN A 66 -37.27 -33.21 -6.09
N PHE A 67 -38.51 -33.02 -5.64
CA PHE A 67 -38.92 -31.78 -5.00
C PHE A 67 -38.13 -31.50 -3.72
N MET A 68 -38.04 -32.49 -2.82
CA MET A 68 -37.27 -32.33 -1.59
C MET A 68 -35.78 -32.10 -1.86
N ARG A 69 -35.23 -32.68 -2.93
CA ARG A 69 -33.85 -32.40 -3.35
C ARG A 69 -33.68 -30.96 -3.81
N GLU A 70 -34.57 -30.44 -4.66
CA GLU A 70 -34.51 -29.04 -5.11
C GLU A 70 -34.71 -28.08 -3.93
N PHE A 71 -35.69 -28.36 -3.07
CA PHE A 71 -35.92 -27.63 -1.83
C PHE A 71 -34.68 -27.62 -0.93
N ASN A 72 -34.10 -28.79 -0.62
CA ASN A 72 -32.91 -28.89 0.23
C ASN A 72 -31.69 -28.18 -0.39
N ASN A 73 -31.51 -28.28 -1.71
CA ASN A 73 -30.46 -27.55 -2.42
C ASN A 73 -30.63 -26.03 -2.23
N LEU A 74 -31.85 -25.52 -2.37
CA LEU A 74 -32.16 -24.09 -2.30
C LEU A 74 -32.17 -23.51 -0.87
N THR A 75 -32.65 -24.27 0.12
CA THR A 75 -32.74 -23.80 1.53
C THR A 75 -31.38 -23.42 2.12
N SER A 76 -30.30 -24.01 1.62
CA SER A 76 -28.93 -23.75 2.09
C SER A 76 -28.21 -22.63 1.33
N LEU A 77 -28.82 -22.07 0.28
CA LEU A 77 -28.18 -21.02 -0.53
C LEU A 77 -28.46 -19.65 0.06
N GLN A 78 -27.39 -18.98 0.50
CA GLN A 78 -27.45 -17.62 0.99
C GLN A 78 -26.32 -16.80 0.39
N HIS A 79 -26.63 -16.13 -0.72
CA HIS A 79 -25.69 -15.25 -1.38
C HIS A 79 -26.43 -14.12 -2.11
N VAL A 80 -25.85 -12.91 -2.12
CA VAL A 80 -26.48 -11.73 -2.72
C VAL A 80 -26.82 -11.91 -4.21
N ASN A 81 -26.01 -12.71 -4.91
CA ASN A 81 -26.19 -13.01 -6.33
C ASN A 81 -26.91 -14.34 -6.63
N ILE A 82 -27.59 -14.91 -5.65
CA ILE A 82 -28.45 -16.09 -5.82
C ILE A 82 -29.87 -15.69 -5.39
N VAL A 83 -30.89 -16.16 -6.10
CA VAL A 83 -32.28 -15.94 -5.69
C VAL A 83 -32.54 -16.62 -4.34
N ARG A 84 -33.16 -15.92 -3.40
CA ARG A 84 -33.34 -16.41 -2.03
C ARG A 84 -34.68 -17.13 -1.92
N LEU A 85 -34.67 -18.37 -1.49
CA LEU A 85 -35.88 -19.08 -1.09
C LEU A 85 -36.40 -18.49 0.22
N VAL A 86 -37.60 -17.92 0.21
CA VAL A 86 -38.25 -17.30 1.38
C VAL A 86 -39.28 -18.22 2.03
N GLY A 87 -39.83 -19.15 1.25
CA GLY A 87 -40.78 -20.13 1.74
C GLY A 87 -41.11 -21.21 0.73
N TYR A 88 -41.98 -22.12 1.13
CA TYR A 88 -42.45 -23.22 0.29
C TYR A 88 -43.87 -23.64 0.69
N CYS A 89 -44.54 -24.33 -0.23
CA CYS A 89 -45.76 -25.08 0.04
C CYS A 89 -45.55 -26.52 -0.44
N HIS A 90 -45.92 -27.48 0.40
CA HIS A 90 -46.09 -28.88 0.04
C HIS A 90 -47.28 -29.36 0.86
N GLU A 91 -48.43 -29.42 0.21
CA GLU A 91 -49.70 -29.70 0.88
C GLU A 91 -50.54 -30.64 0.02
N THR A 92 -50.98 -31.76 0.60
CA THR A 92 -51.91 -32.69 -0.03
C THR A 92 -53.33 -32.38 0.44
N ARG A 93 -54.26 -32.22 -0.49
CA ARG A 93 -55.66 -31.86 -0.20
C ARG A 93 -56.65 -32.70 -1.01
N PRO A 94 -57.79 -33.08 -0.43
CA PRO A 94 -58.87 -33.72 -1.17
C PRO A 94 -59.60 -32.68 -2.04
N GLU A 95 -59.61 -32.90 -3.36
CA GLU A 95 -60.30 -32.04 -4.32
C GLU A 95 -61.22 -32.84 -5.23
N CYS A 96 -62.34 -32.23 -5.63
CA CYS A 96 -63.23 -32.81 -6.62
C CYS A 96 -62.55 -32.75 -8.01
N ALA A 97 -62.37 -33.91 -8.63
CA ALA A 97 -61.87 -34.04 -9.99
C ALA A 97 -62.86 -34.83 -10.84
N GLU A 98 -62.91 -34.55 -12.15
CA GLU A 98 -63.65 -35.39 -13.08
C GLU A 98 -62.80 -36.59 -13.50
N TYR A 99 -63.34 -37.79 -13.32
CA TYR A 99 -62.76 -39.03 -13.80
C TYR A 99 -63.85 -39.83 -14.52
N GLU A 100 -63.63 -40.09 -15.82
CA GLU A 100 -64.59 -40.79 -16.68
C GLU A 100 -66.02 -40.21 -16.64
N GLY A 101 -66.14 -38.88 -16.57
CA GLY A 101 -67.43 -38.18 -16.52
C GLY A 101 -68.15 -38.23 -15.16
N ARG A 102 -67.48 -38.68 -14.10
CA ARG A 102 -67.98 -38.62 -12.71
C ARG A 102 -67.11 -37.71 -11.87
N THR A 103 -67.73 -36.94 -10.98
CA THR A 103 -67.02 -36.19 -9.95
C THR A 103 -66.56 -37.17 -8.86
N VAL A 104 -65.25 -37.30 -8.69
CA VAL A 104 -64.61 -38.09 -7.63
C VAL A 104 -63.80 -37.15 -6.74
N VAL A 105 -63.66 -37.49 -5.46
CA VAL A 105 -62.72 -36.79 -4.56
C VAL A 105 -61.38 -37.50 -4.67
N ALA A 106 -60.34 -36.77 -5.07
CA ALA A 106 -58.99 -37.29 -5.19
C ALA A 106 -58.02 -36.39 -4.43
N ASP A 107 -57.00 -36.98 -3.82
CA ASP A 107 -55.91 -36.23 -3.22
C ASP A 107 -55.07 -35.57 -4.31
N ARG A 108 -54.96 -34.24 -4.25
CA ARG A 108 -54.08 -33.44 -5.10
C ARG A 108 -52.94 -32.87 -4.27
N ILE A 109 -51.74 -32.88 -4.85
CA ILE A 109 -50.53 -32.39 -4.17
C ILE A 109 -50.18 -31.01 -4.73
N HIS A 110 -50.29 -29.98 -3.89
CA HIS A 110 -49.91 -28.62 -4.23
C HIS A 110 -48.48 -28.33 -3.78
N ARG A 111 -47.62 -28.01 -4.76
CA ARG A 111 -46.21 -27.68 -4.51
C ARG A 111 -45.88 -26.29 -5.02
N ALA A 112 -45.26 -25.49 -4.18
CA ALA A 112 -44.74 -24.19 -4.58
C ALA A 112 -43.42 -23.86 -3.88
N LEU A 113 -42.59 -23.09 -4.57
CA LEU A 113 -41.39 -22.47 -4.03
C LEU A 113 -41.56 -20.95 -4.08
N CYS A 114 -41.34 -20.29 -2.96
CA CYS A 114 -41.50 -18.85 -2.82
C CYS A 114 -40.13 -18.20 -2.73
N PHE A 115 -39.88 -17.20 -3.57
CA PHE A 115 -38.60 -16.51 -3.68
C PHE A 115 -38.76 -15.01 -3.42
N ASP A 116 -37.65 -14.33 -3.13
CA ASP A 116 -37.63 -12.87 -3.14
C ASP A 116 -37.95 -12.34 -4.55
N TYR A 117 -38.79 -11.30 -4.62
CA TYR A 117 -39.20 -10.76 -5.91
C TYR A 117 -38.10 -9.91 -6.56
N ALA A 118 -37.68 -10.30 -7.76
CA ALA A 118 -36.71 -9.58 -8.58
C ALA A 118 -37.46 -8.57 -9.47
N HIS A 119 -37.38 -7.29 -9.10
CA HIS A 119 -38.28 -6.25 -9.61
C HIS A 119 -38.04 -5.88 -11.08
N ASN A 120 -36.84 -6.12 -11.59
CA ASN A 120 -36.47 -5.84 -12.97
C ASN A 120 -36.54 -7.10 -13.86
N GLY A 121 -37.18 -8.18 -13.40
CA GLY A 121 -37.38 -9.36 -14.24
C GLY A 121 -36.07 -10.02 -14.69
N SER A 122 -36.05 -10.54 -15.91
CA SER A 122 -34.94 -11.35 -16.43
C SER A 122 -33.88 -10.51 -17.16
N LEU A 123 -32.61 -10.87 -17.00
CA LEU A 123 -31.51 -10.31 -17.79
C LEU A 123 -31.74 -10.49 -19.30
N HIS A 124 -32.49 -11.52 -19.71
CA HIS A 124 -32.84 -11.71 -21.13
C HIS A 124 -33.49 -10.47 -21.74
N ASP A 125 -34.41 -9.84 -21.02
CA ASP A 125 -35.19 -8.69 -21.49
C ASP A 125 -34.37 -7.39 -21.46
N HIS A 126 -33.18 -7.44 -20.86
CA HIS A 126 -32.26 -6.32 -20.74
C HIS A 126 -31.02 -6.46 -21.65
N ILE A 127 -30.90 -7.54 -22.42
CA ILE A 127 -29.83 -7.67 -23.41
C ILE A 127 -30.14 -6.81 -24.62
N SER A 128 -29.27 -5.83 -24.85
CA SER A 128 -29.28 -4.96 -26.02
C SER A 128 -27.93 -4.96 -26.70
N ASP A 129 -27.89 -4.47 -27.94
CA ASP A 129 -26.64 -4.20 -28.64
C ASP A 129 -25.75 -3.21 -27.86
N GLU A 130 -24.51 -3.04 -28.33
CA GLU A 130 -23.50 -2.20 -27.70
C GLU A 130 -23.86 -0.72 -27.68
N PHE A 131 -24.80 -0.27 -28.53
CA PHE A 131 -25.18 1.14 -28.70
C PHE A 131 -26.43 1.52 -27.89
N ASN A 132 -27.25 0.54 -27.50
CA ASN A 132 -28.52 0.74 -26.81
C ASN A 132 -28.52 0.13 -25.39
N GLY A 133 -29.52 0.43 -24.57
CA GLY A 133 -29.74 -0.18 -23.25
C GLY A 133 -28.73 0.24 -22.17
N HIS A 134 -28.35 -0.67 -21.27
CA HIS A 134 -27.58 -0.34 -20.05
C HIS A 134 -26.14 0.10 -20.31
N ASP A 135 -25.63 0.98 -19.44
CA ASP A 135 -24.25 1.47 -19.46
C ASP A 135 -23.22 0.37 -19.10
N TRP A 136 -21.94 0.67 -19.32
CA TRP A 136 -20.87 -0.29 -19.06
C TRP A 136 -20.80 -0.72 -17.59
N ARG A 137 -20.97 0.22 -16.66
CA ARG A 137 -20.88 -0.05 -15.21
C ARG A 137 -21.94 -1.07 -14.76
N THR A 138 -23.17 -0.91 -15.24
CA THR A 138 -24.29 -1.82 -14.97
C THR A 138 -24.02 -3.19 -15.56
N ARG A 139 -23.60 -3.25 -16.83
CA ARG A 139 -23.27 -4.53 -17.50
C ARG A 139 -22.10 -5.24 -16.83
N TYR A 140 -21.06 -4.52 -16.44
CA TYR A 140 -19.94 -5.06 -15.67
C TYR A 140 -20.38 -5.59 -14.31
N GLY A 141 -21.21 -4.83 -13.58
CA GLY A 141 -21.78 -5.24 -12.30
C GLY A 141 -22.60 -6.52 -12.42
N ILE A 142 -23.38 -6.66 -13.49
CA ILE A 142 -24.12 -7.89 -13.82
C ILE A 142 -23.15 -9.05 -14.07
N ILE A 143 -22.15 -8.88 -14.93
CA ILE A 143 -21.15 -9.94 -15.20
C ILE A 143 -20.45 -10.38 -13.91
N LYS A 144 -19.96 -9.41 -13.12
CA LYS A 144 -19.25 -9.66 -11.87
C LYS A 144 -20.12 -10.35 -10.84
N GLY A 145 -21.38 -9.93 -10.71
CA GLY A 145 -22.33 -10.55 -9.79
C GLY A 145 -22.66 -11.99 -10.18
N ILE A 146 -22.83 -12.30 -11.48
CA ILE A 146 -22.99 -13.68 -11.95
C ILE A 146 -21.74 -14.50 -11.62
N CYS A 147 -20.54 -13.96 -11.85
CA CYS A 147 -19.29 -14.64 -11.48
C CYS A 147 -19.20 -14.93 -9.97
N ASN A 148 -19.56 -13.98 -9.12
CA ASN A 148 -19.58 -14.17 -7.67
C ASN A 148 -20.62 -15.24 -7.25
N GLY A 149 -21.81 -15.22 -7.84
CA GLY A 149 -22.83 -16.24 -7.61
C GLY A 149 -22.35 -17.65 -8.01
N LEU A 150 -21.71 -17.79 -9.17
CA LEU A 150 -21.12 -19.06 -9.58
C LEU A 150 -19.96 -19.50 -8.70
N LYS A 151 -19.11 -18.58 -8.23
CA LYS A 151 -18.03 -18.91 -7.28
C LYS A 151 -18.62 -19.50 -6.00
N TYR A 152 -19.66 -18.86 -5.46
CA TYR A 152 -20.36 -19.35 -4.30
C TYR A 152 -20.84 -20.79 -4.51
N LEU A 153 -21.55 -21.06 -5.61
CA LEU A 153 -22.07 -22.38 -5.94
C LEU A 153 -20.96 -23.44 -6.15
N HIS A 154 -19.86 -23.08 -6.79
CA HIS A 154 -18.81 -24.02 -7.19
C HIS A 154 -17.78 -24.31 -6.09
N GLN A 155 -17.58 -23.39 -5.15
CA GLN A 155 -16.40 -23.43 -4.27
C GLN A 155 -16.67 -23.07 -2.81
N ASP A 156 -17.61 -22.16 -2.52
CA ASP A 156 -17.84 -21.69 -1.15
C ASP A 156 -18.79 -22.63 -0.37
N LEU A 157 -19.47 -23.54 -1.07
CA LEU A 157 -20.30 -24.60 -0.49
C LEU A 157 -19.47 -25.84 -0.14
N ASN A 158 -19.82 -26.53 0.95
CA ASN A 158 -19.23 -27.82 1.33
C ASN A 158 -19.40 -28.90 0.24
N SER A 159 -20.45 -28.79 -0.56
CA SER A 159 -20.69 -29.64 -1.73
C SER A 159 -21.03 -28.74 -2.91
N PRO A 160 -20.18 -28.72 -3.96
CA PRO A 160 -20.40 -27.86 -5.12
C PRO A 160 -21.75 -28.14 -5.78
N ILE A 161 -22.44 -27.07 -6.16
CA ILE A 161 -23.65 -27.11 -6.98
C ILE A 161 -23.29 -26.61 -8.36
N TYR A 162 -23.54 -27.44 -9.38
CA TYR A 162 -23.47 -26.98 -10.77
C TYR A 162 -24.86 -26.61 -11.25
N HIS A 163 -24.98 -25.45 -11.88
CA HIS A 163 -26.26 -24.86 -12.27
C HIS A 163 -26.86 -25.58 -13.49
N LEU A 164 -26.03 -25.85 -14.51
CA LEU A 164 -26.31 -26.62 -15.73
C LEU A 164 -27.34 -26.03 -16.71
N ASP A 165 -28.00 -24.93 -16.35
CA ASP A 165 -28.84 -24.14 -17.27
C ASP A 165 -28.62 -22.64 -17.11
N LEU A 166 -27.36 -22.21 -16.97
CA LEU A 166 -27.05 -20.79 -16.86
C LEU A 166 -27.29 -20.10 -18.21
N LYS A 167 -28.23 -19.15 -18.24
CA LYS A 167 -28.60 -18.35 -19.41
C LYS A 167 -29.21 -17.03 -18.93
N PRO A 168 -29.32 -16.00 -19.79
CA PRO A 168 -29.90 -14.71 -19.40
C PRO A 168 -31.31 -14.84 -18.82
N ALA A 169 -32.13 -15.77 -19.35
CA ALA A 169 -33.47 -16.03 -18.83
C ALA A 169 -33.49 -16.41 -17.33
N ASN A 170 -32.42 -17.06 -16.87
CA ASN A 170 -32.25 -17.59 -15.51
C ASN A 170 -31.38 -16.68 -14.62
N VAL A 171 -31.08 -15.46 -15.06
CA VAL A 171 -30.46 -14.43 -14.23
C VAL A 171 -31.48 -13.32 -14.04
N LEU A 172 -32.03 -13.20 -12.84
CA LEU A 172 -32.99 -12.16 -12.51
C LEU A 172 -32.29 -10.90 -11.99
N LEU A 173 -32.93 -9.74 -12.12
CA LEU A 173 -32.39 -8.46 -11.67
C LEU A 173 -33.26 -7.88 -10.56
N ASP A 174 -32.64 -7.62 -9.41
CA ASP A 174 -33.33 -6.95 -8.30
C ASP A 174 -33.57 -5.46 -8.59
N LYS A 175 -34.22 -4.76 -7.66
CA LYS A 175 -34.52 -3.32 -7.78
C LYS A 175 -33.30 -2.42 -8.01
N ASN A 176 -32.09 -2.88 -7.69
CA ASN A 176 -30.83 -2.17 -7.84
C ASN A 176 -30.01 -2.66 -9.06
N MET A 177 -30.63 -3.43 -9.97
CA MET A 177 -29.95 -4.06 -11.11
C MET A 177 -28.87 -5.08 -10.72
N LEU A 178 -28.89 -5.59 -9.49
CA LEU A 178 -27.99 -6.66 -9.06
C LEU A 178 -28.49 -8.01 -9.58
N PRO A 179 -27.60 -8.83 -10.18
CA PRO A 179 -28.00 -10.11 -10.73
C PRO A 179 -28.19 -11.15 -9.62
N LYS A 180 -29.23 -11.96 -9.77
CA LYS A 180 -29.57 -13.12 -8.95
C LYS A 180 -29.73 -14.33 -9.86
N ILE A 181 -28.84 -15.31 -9.74
CA ILE A 181 -28.98 -16.58 -10.45
C ILE A 181 -30.20 -17.31 -9.89
N ALA A 182 -31.07 -17.75 -10.77
CA ALA A 182 -32.35 -18.37 -10.47
C ALA A 182 -32.54 -19.65 -11.28
N ASP A 183 -33.61 -20.39 -10.96
CA ASP A 183 -34.04 -21.62 -11.64
C ASP A 183 -33.05 -22.79 -11.53
N PHE A 184 -32.96 -23.33 -10.31
CA PHE A 184 -32.11 -24.48 -9.96
C PHE A 184 -32.75 -25.84 -10.28
N GLY A 185 -33.82 -25.88 -11.07
CA GLY A 185 -34.55 -27.12 -11.40
C GLY A 185 -33.71 -28.18 -12.12
N LEU A 186 -32.57 -27.79 -12.70
CA LEU A 186 -31.59 -28.68 -13.33
C LEU A 186 -30.27 -28.80 -12.55
N SER A 187 -30.14 -28.09 -11.42
CA SER A 187 -28.90 -28.04 -10.66
C SER A 187 -28.63 -29.34 -9.92
N ARG A 188 -27.34 -29.66 -9.74
CA ARG A 188 -26.91 -30.92 -9.11
C ARG A 188 -25.80 -30.70 -8.10
N LEU A 189 -25.91 -31.37 -6.96
CA LEU A 189 -24.85 -31.51 -5.98
C LEU A 189 -23.78 -32.50 -6.49
N PHE A 190 -22.52 -32.13 -6.34
CA PHE A 190 -21.36 -32.97 -6.59
C PHE A 190 -20.64 -33.26 -5.28
N GLY A 191 -20.22 -34.52 -5.10
CA GLY A 191 -19.37 -34.95 -3.99
C GLY A 191 -17.89 -34.84 -4.36
N GLU A 192 -17.07 -35.82 -3.95
CA GLU A 192 -15.64 -35.86 -4.30
C GLU A 192 -15.39 -35.94 -5.81
N GLU A 193 -16.25 -36.64 -6.55
CA GLU A 193 -16.19 -36.71 -8.01
C GLU A 193 -16.62 -35.39 -8.65
N GLN A 194 -15.67 -34.67 -9.26
CA GLN A 194 -15.87 -33.36 -9.88
C GLN A 194 -16.32 -33.42 -11.35
N THR A 195 -16.48 -34.61 -11.94
CA THR A 195 -16.90 -34.83 -13.33
C THR A 195 -17.74 -36.10 -13.44
N LYS A 196 -18.85 -36.06 -14.19
CA LYS A 196 -19.75 -37.21 -14.40
C LYS A 196 -20.27 -37.28 -15.85
N ILE A 197 -20.58 -38.49 -16.33
CA ILE A 197 -21.34 -38.71 -17.56
C ILE A 197 -22.80 -38.93 -17.18
N THR A 198 -23.74 -38.33 -17.91
CA THR A 198 -25.19 -38.46 -17.63
C THR A 198 -25.96 -39.00 -18.84
N ASN A 199 -27.02 -39.77 -18.58
CA ASN A 199 -27.95 -40.21 -19.65
C ASN A 199 -29.10 -39.21 -19.88
N THR A 200 -29.25 -38.21 -19.02
CA THR A 200 -30.30 -37.19 -19.09
C THR A 200 -29.81 -35.96 -19.87
N SER A 201 -30.67 -35.41 -20.75
CA SER A 201 -30.42 -34.16 -21.47
C SER A 201 -30.82 -32.94 -20.63
N PHE A 202 -29.91 -31.99 -20.48
CA PHE A 202 -29.99 -30.78 -19.65
C PHE A 202 -29.57 -29.55 -20.45
N GLY A 203 -29.99 -28.39 -19.96
CA GLY A 203 -29.58 -27.08 -20.43
C GLY A 203 -30.27 -26.64 -21.72
N THR A 204 -29.98 -25.41 -22.11
CA THR A 204 -30.62 -24.73 -23.25
C THR A 204 -29.70 -24.67 -24.46
N ARG A 205 -30.22 -25.03 -25.65
CA ARG A 205 -29.50 -24.91 -26.93
C ARG A 205 -28.89 -23.52 -27.11
N GLY A 206 -27.63 -23.47 -27.54
CA GLY A 206 -26.84 -22.23 -27.65
C GLY A 206 -25.99 -21.92 -26.42
N TYR A 207 -26.26 -22.53 -25.26
CA TYR A 207 -25.46 -22.39 -24.03
C TYR A 207 -24.79 -23.70 -23.61
N LEU A 208 -25.00 -24.78 -24.37
CA LEU A 208 -24.46 -26.12 -24.10
C LEU A 208 -22.99 -26.21 -24.55
N PRO A 209 -22.08 -26.70 -23.70
CA PRO A 209 -20.69 -26.93 -24.08
C PRO A 209 -20.53 -28.15 -25.00
N PRO A 210 -19.53 -28.18 -25.90
CA PRO A 210 -19.34 -29.26 -26.86
C PRO A 210 -19.21 -30.65 -26.24
N GLU A 211 -18.45 -30.80 -25.15
CA GLU A 211 -18.26 -32.10 -24.48
C GLU A 211 -19.56 -32.67 -23.91
N TYR A 212 -20.53 -31.81 -23.63
CA TYR A 212 -21.85 -32.26 -23.17
C TYR A 212 -22.71 -32.70 -24.34
N ILE A 213 -22.67 -31.97 -25.45
CA ILE A 213 -23.42 -32.33 -26.67
C ILE A 213 -22.95 -33.69 -27.19
N GLU A 214 -21.63 -33.89 -27.24
CA GLU A 214 -20.99 -35.07 -27.82
C GLU A 214 -20.96 -36.27 -26.87
N GLN A 215 -20.59 -36.06 -25.61
CA GLN A 215 -20.24 -37.14 -24.67
C GLN A 215 -21.06 -37.11 -23.38
N LYS A 216 -22.01 -36.17 -23.25
CA LYS A 216 -22.84 -35.96 -22.04
C LYS A 216 -22.02 -35.79 -20.75
N VAL A 217 -20.82 -35.22 -20.88
CA VAL A 217 -19.93 -34.93 -19.76
C VAL A 217 -20.38 -33.65 -19.05
N ILE A 218 -20.52 -33.73 -17.73
CA ILE A 218 -20.82 -32.60 -16.85
C ILE A 218 -19.67 -32.40 -15.87
N SER A 219 -19.25 -31.15 -15.72
CA SER A 219 -18.37 -30.67 -14.64
C SER A 219 -18.64 -29.17 -14.41
N ASN A 220 -17.96 -28.55 -13.46
CA ASN A 220 -18.03 -27.08 -13.25
C ASN A 220 -17.76 -26.28 -14.54
N LYS A 221 -16.95 -26.82 -15.47
CA LYS A 221 -16.63 -26.22 -16.76
C LYS A 221 -17.83 -26.10 -17.71
N PHE A 222 -18.93 -26.78 -17.42
CA PHE A 222 -20.20 -26.59 -18.09
C PHE A 222 -20.70 -25.15 -17.86
N ASP A 223 -20.85 -24.77 -16.58
CA ASP A 223 -21.32 -23.44 -16.22
C ASP A 223 -20.34 -22.36 -16.65
N ILE A 224 -19.02 -22.63 -16.66
CA ILE A 224 -18.02 -21.70 -17.20
C ILE A 224 -18.24 -21.44 -18.69
N TYR A 225 -18.57 -22.47 -19.48
CA TYR A 225 -18.88 -22.27 -20.90
C TYR A 225 -20.14 -21.42 -21.07
N SER A 226 -21.22 -21.77 -20.36
CA SER A 226 -22.48 -21.02 -20.41
C SER A 226 -22.30 -19.57 -19.93
N LEU A 227 -21.47 -19.33 -18.91
CA LEU A 227 -21.05 -18.00 -18.47
C LEU A 227 -20.38 -17.21 -19.60
N GLY A 228 -19.46 -17.84 -20.35
CA GLY A 228 -18.82 -17.21 -21.49
C GLY A 228 -19.82 -16.73 -22.54
N VAL A 229 -20.83 -17.55 -22.86
CA VAL A 229 -21.92 -17.17 -23.78
C VAL A 229 -22.76 -16.02 -23.21
N VAL A 230 -23.08 -16.05 -21.91
CA VAL A 230 -23.80 -14.95 -21.23
C VAL A 230 -23.00 -13.65 -21.29
N ILE A 231 -21.70 -13.67 -21.00
CA ILE A 231 -20.84 -12.48 -21.07
C ILE A 231 -20.82 -11.93 -22.50
N ILE A 232 -20.67 -12.78 -23.52
CA ILE A 232 -20.71 -12.35 -24.92
C ILE A 232 -22.03 -11.64 -25.24
N LYS A 233 -23.17 -12.20 -24.81
CA LYS A 233 -24.49 -11.59 -25.05
C LYS A 233 -24.67 -10.27 -24.30
N VAL A 234 -24.21 -10.19 -23.05
CA VAL A 234 -24.24 -8.93 -22.28
C VAL A 234 -23.36 -7.88 -22.95
N MET A 235 -22.21 -8.25 -23.49
CA MET A 235 -21.25 -7.29 -24.04
C MET A 235 -21.51 -6.89 -25.49
N ALA A 236 -22.00 -7.80 -26.33
CA ALA A 236 -22.13 -7.62 -27.79
C ALA A 236 -23.57 -7.81 -28.30
N GLY A 237 -24.54 -7.86 -27.39
CA GLY A 237 -25.95 -7.99 -27.71
C GLY A 237 -26.38 -9.37 -28.23
N PRO A 238 -27.63 -9.49 -28.73
CA PRO A 238 -28.22 -10.76 -29.15
C PRO A 238 -27.42 -11.50 -30.23
N GLU A 239 -26.86 -10.74 -31.19
CA GLU A 239 -26.06 -11.24 -32.31
C GLU A 239 -24.59 -11.53 -31.95
N GLY A 240 -24.15 -11.17 -30.75
CA GLY A 240 -22.74 -11.27 -30.33
C GLY A 240 -22.17 -12.68 -30.49
N GLN A 241 -22.98 -13.71 -30.23
CA GLN A 241 -22.56 -15.11 -30.39
C GLN A 241 -22.34 -15.49 -31.87
N SER A 242 -23.21 -15.00 -32.77
CA SER A 242 -23.05 -15.23 -34.21
C SER A 242 -21.78 -14.56 -34.71
N LYS A 243 -21.58 -13.28 -34.33
CA LYS A 243 -20.37 -12.52 -34.67
C LYS A 243 -19.11 -13.23 -34.17
N CYS A 244 -19.11 -13.68 -32.91
CA CYS A 244 -18.01 -14.45 -32.31
C CYS A 244 -17.68 -15.74 -33.08
N ALA A 245 -18.66 -16.38 -33.72
CA ALA A 245 -18.46 -17.62 -34.48
C ALA A 245 -17.97 -17.37 -35.92
N THR A 246 -18.27 -16.20 -36.50
CA THR A 246 -17.97 -15.91 -37.92
C THR A 246 -16.66 -15.16 -38.16
N MET A 247 -16.03 -14.61 -37.11
CA MET A 247 -14.77 -13.86 -37.23
C MET A 247 -13.71 -14.41 -36.29
N SER A 248 -12.45 -14.02 -36.50
CA SER A 248 -11.37 -14.42 -35.60
C SER A 248 -11.55 -13.82 -34.20
N SER A 249 -10.98 -14.47 -33.19
CA SER A 249 -11.01 -13.95 -31.81
C SER A 249 -10.44 -12.54 -31.70
N LYS A 250 -9.42 -12.20 -32.49
CA LYS A 250 -8.81 -10.86 -32.49
C LYS A 250 -9.78 -9.82 -33.05
N GLU A 251 -10.36 -10.09 -34.22
CA GLU A 251 -11.34 -9.19 -34.86
C GLU A 251 -12.57 -8.97 -33.96
N PHE A 252 -13.05 -10.02 -33.28
CA PHE A 252 -14.19 -9.91 -32.38
C PHE A 252 -13.89 -9.03 -31.16
N VAL A 253 -12.70 -9.18 -30.56
CA VAL A 253 -12.26 -8.32 -29.44
C VAL A 253 -12.15 -6.86 -29.88
N GLU A 254 -11.54 -6.61 -31.04
CA GLU A 254 -11.37 -5.25 -31.58
C GLU A 254 -12.73 -4.61 -31.91
N LEU A 255 -13.68 -5.36 -32.48
CA LEU A 255 -15.04 -4.90 -32.74
C LEU A 255 -15.77 -4.49 -31.45
N VAL A 256 -15.84 -5.39 -30.48
CA VAL A 256 -16.57 -5.15 -29.21
C VAL A 256 -15.91 -4.00 -28.45
N GLN A 257 -14.57 -3.99 -28.35
CA GLN A 257 -13.84 -2.92 -27.69
C GLN A 257 -14.06 -1.56 -28.39
N GLY A 258 -14.05 -1.53 -29.73
CA GLY A 258 -14.30 -0.34 -30.53
C GLY A 258 -15.70 0.23 -30.32
N ASN A 259 -16.74 -0.62 -30.33
CA ASN A 259 -18.12 -0.23 -30.10
C ASN A 259 -18.30 0.39 -28.70
N TRP A 260 -17.76 -0.27 -27.67
CA TRP A 260 -17.80 0.24 -26.29
C TRP A 260 -17.00 1.53 -26.12
N ARG A 261 -15.83 1.64 -26.76
CA ARG A 261 -15.04 2.88 -26.73
C ARG A 261 -15.82 4.05 -27.32
N ALA A 262 -16.40 3.87 -28.51
CA ALA A 262 -17.21 4.91 -29.16
C ALA A 262 -18.39 5.35 -28.28
N ARG A 263 -19.06 4.41 -27.60
CA ARG A 263 -20.15 4.70 -26.67
C ARG A 263 -19.68 5.42 -25.39
N LEU A 264 -18.55 5.01 -24.83
CA LEU A 264 -17.96 5.65 -23.66
C LEU A 264 -17.35 7.03 -23.96
N GLU A 265 -17.08 7.34 -25.23
CA GLU A 265 -16.62 8.65 -25.71
C GLU A 265 -17.78 9.61 -26.04
N ALA A 266 -19.02 9.11 -26.19
CA ALA A 266 -20.18 9.91 -26.57
C ALA A 266 -20.69 10.83 -25.43
N PRO A 267 -21.01 12.12 -25.70
CA PRO A 267 -21.62 13.01 -24.70
C PRO A 267 -22.98 12.48 -24.21
N PRO A 268 -23.35 12.65 -22.92
CA PRO A 268 -22.69 13.45 -21.87
C PRO A 268 -21.64 12.66 -21.05
N ILE A 269 -21.28 11.45 -21.49
CA ILE A 269 -20.44 10.53 -20.73
C ILE A 269 -18.96 10.84 -20.99
N HIS A 270 -18.44 11.92 -20.41
CA HIS A 270 -17.00 12.03 -20.21
C HIS A 270 -16.63 11.35 -18.89
N GLU A 271 -16.62 10.01 -18.88
CA GLU A 271 -16.22 9.26 -17.70
C GLU A 271 -14.72 9.38 -17.46
N PRO A 272 -14.28 9.86 -16.28
CA PRO A 272 -12.89 9.85 -15.93
C PRO A 272 -12.40 8.39 -15.84
N GLY A 273 -11.42 8.04 -16.68
CA GLY A 273 -10.92 6.66 -16.74
C GLY A 273 -11.37 5.85 -17.95
N LEU A 274 -11.81 6.50 -19.04
CA LEU A 274 -12.12 5.88 -20.35
C LEU A 274 -11.16 4.75 -20.72
N GLU A 275 -9.85 4.98 -20.66
CA GLU A 275 -8.86 3.96 -21.03
C GLU A 275 -8.86 2.76 -20.07
N ALA A 276 -9.10 2.98 -18.77
CA ALA A 276 -9.24 1.91 -17.80
C ALA A 276 -10.51 1.08 -18.04
N TYR A 277 -11.61 1.73 -18.43
CA TYR A 277 -12.84 1.05 -18.85
C TYR A 277 -12.64 0.28 -20.16
N CYS A 278 -11.94 0.84 -21.15
CA CYS A 278 -11.56 0.14 -22.38
C CYS A 278 -10.74 -1.13 -22.09
N VAL A 279 -9.80 -1.05 -21.14
CA VAL A 279 -9.03 -2.22 -20.68
C VAL A 279 -9.94 -3.24 -19.98
N GLN A 280 -10.89 -2.79 -19.16
CA GLN A 280 -11.85 -3.67 -18.48
C GLN A 280 -12.78 -4.37 -19.47
N VAL A 281 -13.30 -3.65 -20.47
CA VAL A 281 -14.09 -4.20 -21.59
C VAL A 281 -13.28 -5.27 -22.32
N LYS A 282 -12.07 -4.92 -22.77
CA LYS A 282 -11.19 -5.88 -23.46
C LYS A 282 -10.94 -7.13 -22.62
N THR A 283 -10.69 -6.95 -21.33
CA THR A 283 -10.45 -8.06 -20.41
C THR A 283 -11.68 -8.96 -20.28
N CYS A 284 -12.89 -8.40 -20.15
CA CYS A 284 -14.13 -9.17 -20.04
C CYS A 284 -14.40 -9.99 -21.30
N ILE A 285 -14.18 -9.42 -22.49
CA ILE A 285 -14.40 -10.16 -23.74
C ILE A 285 -13.34 -11.26 -23.95
N GLU A 286 -12.09 -11.02 -23.58
CA GLU A 286 -11.04 -12.05 -23.58
C GLU A 286 -11.37 -13.19 -22.60
N ILE A 287 -11.89 -12.87 -21.42
CA ILE A 287 -12.36 -13.87 -20.45
C ILE A 287 -13.47 -14.71 -21.09
N ALA A 288 -14.45 -14.06 -21.73
CA ALA A 288 -15.56 -14.76 -22.37
C ALA A 288 -15.10 -15.73 -23.47
N LEU A 289 -14.15 -15.30 -24.31
CA LEU A 289 -13.56 -16.13 -25.37
C LEU A 289 -12.77 -17.33 -24.82
N LYS A 290 -12.11 -17.17 -23.65
CA LYS A 290 -11.46 -18.29 -22.94
C LYS A 290 -12.48 -19.24 -22.32
N CYS A 291 -13.63 -18.72 -21.87
CA CYS A 291 -14.71 -19.53 -21.30
C CYS A 291 -15.39 -20.42 -22.35
N VAL A 292 -15.55 -19.96 -23.59
CA VAL A 292 -16.20 -20.71 -24.67
C VAL A 292 -15.26 -21.62 -25.47
N GLN A 293 -14.04 -21.89 -24.99
CA GLN A 293 -13.11 -22.82 -25.64
C GLN A 293 -13.72 -24.22 -25.76
N ALA A 294 -13.54 -24.87 -26.91
CA ALA A 294 -14.03 -26.23 -27.15
C ALA A 294 -13.42 -27.22 -26.16
N ASP A 295 -12.11 -27.15 -25.92
CA ASP A 295 -11.44 -27.93 -24.89
C ASP A 295 -11.72 -27.35 -23.49
N ARG A 296 -12.52 -28.09 -22.69
CA ARG A 296 -12.88 -27.73 -21.31
C ARG A 296 -11.67 -27.53 -20.38
N ARG A 297 -10.52 -28.12 -20.69
CA ARG A 297 -9.29 -27.97 -19.88
C ARG A 297 -8.65 -26.59 -20.05
N LYS A 298 -8.86 -25.94 -21.21
CA LYS A 298 -8.35 -24.59 -21.50
C LYS A 298 -9.21 -23.48 -20.90
N ARG A 299 -10.44 -23.79 -20.49
CA ARG A 299 -11.34 -22.83 -19.82
C ARG A 299 -10.79 -22.47 -18.43
N PRO A 300 -10.81 -21.19 -18.03
CA PRO A 300 -10.35 -20.76 -16.71
C PRO A 300 -11.22 -21.34 -15.59
N SER A 301 -10.71 -21.32 -14.35
CA SER A 301 -11.55 -21.49 -13.18
C SER A 301 -12.31 -20.20 -12.86
N ILE A 302 -13.37 -20.30 -12.04
CA ILE A 302 -14.13 -19.11 -11.62
C ILE A 302 -13.28 -18.13 -10.79
N ASN A 303 -12.28 -18.62 -10.04
CA ASN A 303 -11.33 -17.78 -9.32
C ASN A 303 -10.42 -17.01 -10.28
N ASP A 304 -9.85 -17.68 -11.29
CA ASP A 304 -8.99 -17.01 -12.29
C ASP A 304 -9.75 -15.86 -12.98
N ILE A 305 -11.04 -16.07 -13.25
CA ILE A 305 -11.93 -15.04 -13.81
C ILE A 305 -12.08 -13.88 -12.82
N ILE A 306 -12.44 -14.16 -11.57
CA ILE A 306 -12.65 -13.15 -10.53
C ILE A 306 -11.38 -12.37 -10.24
N ASP A 307 -10.22 -13.02 -10.18
CA ASP A 307 -8.93 -12.39 -9.93
C ASP A 307 -8.55 -11.46 -11.06
N LYS A 308 -8.72 -11.89 -12.32
CA LYS A 308 -8.46 -11.03 -13.49
C LYS A 308 -9.43 -9.85 -13.54
N MET A 309 -10.70 -10.03 -13.15
CA MET A 309 -11.65 -8.94 -12.99
C MET A 309 -11.24 -7.98 -11.86
N ASN A 310 -10.83 -8.48 -10.70
CA ASN A 310 -10.37 -7.66 -9.56
C ASN A 310 -9.14 -6.82 -9.91
N GLN A 311 -8.22 -7.36 -10.71
CA GLN A 311 -7.07 -6.59 -11.23
C GLN A 311 -7.52 -5.37 -12.05
N THR A 312 -8.53 -5.53 -12.91
CA THR A 312 -9.09 -4.41 -13.68
C THR A 312 -9.86 -3.41 -12.83
N GLU A 313 -10.56 -3.85 -11.78
CA GLU A 313 -11.18 -2.94 -10.82
C GLU A 313 -10.13 -2.14 -10.04
N ASN A 314 -9.02 -2.76 -9.65
CA ASN A 314 -7.91 -2.05 -9.02
C ASN A 314 -7.31 -1.03 -9.98
N MET A 315 -7.16 -1.35 -11.27
CA MET A 315 -6.76 -0.36 -12.27
C MET A 315 -7.76 0.79 -12.36
N ILE A 316 -9.06 0.54 -12.43
CA ILE A 316 -10.08 1.60 -12.45
C ILE A 316 -10.11 2.37 -11.14
N ARG A 317 -9.93 1.75 -9.98
CA ARG A 317 -9.82 2.42 -8.67
C ARG A 317 -8.57 3.28 -8.60
N LEU A 318 -7.43 2.81 -9.13
CA LEU A 318 -6.18 3.56 -9.21
C LEU A 318 -6.24 4.69 -10.25
N TRP A 319 -6.99 4.51 -11.34
CA TRP A 319 -7.29 5.54 -12.33
C TRP A 319 -8.31 6.55 -11.80
N SER A 320 -9.32 6.09 -11.07
CA SER A 320 -10.30 6.90 -10.35
C SER A 320 -9.61 7.66 -9.22
N LEU A 321 -8.63 7.07 -8.52
CA LEU A 321 -7.73 7.75 -7.58
C LEU A 321 -6.80 8.72 -8.31
N ASN A 322 -6.28 8.40 -9.49
CA ASN A 322 -5.50 9.35 -10.30
C ASN A 322 -6.38 10.53 -10.78
N VAL A 323 -7.67 10.31 -11.04
CA VAL A 323 -8.65 11.35 -11.31
C VAL A 323 -9.05 12.08 -10.03
N TYR A 324 -9.19 11.38 -8.90
CA TYR A 324 -9.48 11.95 -7.58
C TYR A 324 -8.35 12.86 -7.12
N LEU A 325 -7.11 12.44 -7.39
CA LEU A 325 -5.90 13.23 -7.27
C LEU A 325 -5.83 14.29 -8.37
N LYS A 326 -6.61 14.27 -9.44
CA LYS A 326 -6.71 15.39 -10.40
C LYS A 326 -7.92 16.29 -10.13
N ARG A 327 -8.82 15.94 -9.19
CA ARG A 327 -9.95 16.77 -8.78
C ARG A 327 -9.55 17.66 -7.58
N PRO A 328 -9.87 18.96 -7.57
CA PRO A 328 -9.35 19.90 -6.57
C PRO A 328 -9.86 19.74 -5.12
N TYR A 329 -10.65 18.70 -4.81
CA TYR A 329 -11.50 18.70 -3.60
C TYR A 329 -11.29 17.54 -2.60
N PHE A 330 -10.23 16.74 -2.72
CA PHE A 330 -9.76 15.90 -1.61
C PHE A 330 -8.24 16.03 -1.48
N ALA A 331 -7.81 17.24 -1.11
CA ALA A 331 -6.64 17.36 -0.27
C ALA A 331 -6.99 16.63 1.05
N PRO A 332 -6.08 15.84 1.67
CA PRO A 332 -6.11 15.76 3.13
C PRO A 332 -6.23 17.21 3.64
N ASP A 333 -6.92 17.50 4.74
CA ASP A 333 -6.91 18.86 5.26
C ASP A 333 -5.45 19.26 5.62
N ILE A 334 -4.81 19.87 4.62
CA ILE A 334 -3.49 20.49 4.63
C ILE A 334 -3.69 21.90 4.04
N SER A 335 -4.79 22.55 4.43
CA SER A 335 -5.16 23.93 4.13
C SER A 335 -3.95 24.87 4.02
N GLY A 336 -3.52 25.22 2.79
CA GLY A 336 -2.38 26.11 2.53
C GLY A 336 -1.07 25.45 2.04
N LEU A 337 -1.06 24.18 1.61
CA LEU A 337 0.07 23.58 0.89
C LEU A 337 -0.27 23.54 -0.59
N THR A 338 0.65 23.99 -1.43
CA THR A 338 0.50 23.97 -2.89
C THR A 338 0.79 22.56 -3.41
N ARG A 339 -0.05 22.08 -4.32
CA ARG A 339 0.29 20.89 -5.10
C ARG A 339 0.96 21.32 -6.40
N PHE A 340 2.18 20.84 -6.63
CA PHE A 340 2.94 21.09 -7.86
C PHE A 340 2.78 19.92 -8.83
N GLU A 341 2.68 20.21 -10.13
CA GLU A 341 2.84 19.20 -11.17
C GLU A 341 4.33 18.90 -11.39
N TYR A 342 4.65 17.68 -11.83
CA TYR A 342 6.06 17.30 -12.04
C TYR A 342 6.74 18.16 -13.10
N ASN A 343 6.02 18.52 -14.17
CA ASN A 343 6.57 19.37 -15.22
C ASN A 343 6.87 20.77 -14.70
N ASP A 344 6.05 21.30 -13.80
CA ASP A 344 6.33 22.57 -13.14
C ASP A 344 7.58 22.44 -12.28
N LEU A 345 7.72 21.35 -11.49
CA LEU A 345 8.96 21.10 -10.77
C LEU A 345 10.17 21.01 -11.69
N ALA A 346 10.04 20.32 -12.83
CA ALA A 346 11.12 20.20 -13.79
C ALA A 346 11.51 21.57 -14.36
N VAL A 347 10.56 22.45 -14.68
CA VAL A 347 10.84 23.80 -15.17
C VAL A 347 11.45 24.66 -14.06
N MET A 348 10.84 24.64 -12.87
CA MET A 348 11.31 25.39 -11.71
C MET A 348 12.75 25.03 -11.36
N THR A 349 13.14 23.75 -11.52
CA THR A 349 14.45 23.22 -11.15
C THR A 349 15.42 23.11 -12.33
N ASP A 350 15.09 23.68 -13.49
CA ASP A 350 15.89 23.62 -14.72
C ASP A 350 16.27 22.19 -15.11
N GLY A 351 15.25 21.32 -15.19
CA GLY A 351 15.40 19.90 -15.47
C GLY A 351 16.08 19.12 -14.35
N PHE A 352 15.94 19.57 -13.09
CA PHE A 352 16.64 18.99 -11.94
C PHE A 352 18.17 19.10 -12.06
N SER A 353 18.69 20.13 -12.72
CA SER A 353 20.12 20.32 -12.98
C SER A 353 20.89 20.93 -11.80
N LYS A 354 20.22 21.79 -11.02
CA LYS A 354 20.83 22.54 -9.90
C LYS A 354 20.70 21.81 -8.57
N HIS A 355 21.66 20.94 -8.28
CA HIS A 355 21.75 20.21 -7.02
C HIS A 355 22.23 21.12 -5.88
N LEU A 356 21.49 21.18 -4.78
CA LEU A 356 21.88 21.85 -3.55
C LEU A 356 22.63 20.91 -2.58
N GLY A 357 22.53 19.59 -2.77
CA GLY A 357 23.24 18.57 -1.99
C GLY A 357 22.48 17.25 -1.87
N LEU A 358 23.12 16.24 -1.27
CA LEU A 358 22.53 14.97 -0.84
C LEU A 358 22.14 15.10 0.64
N GLY A 359 20.84 15.03 0.95
CA GLY A 359 20.37 14.88 2.33
C GLY A 359 20.08 13.41 2.65
N ALA A 360 19.85 13.10 3.93
CA ALA A 360 19.61 11.73 4.45
C ALA A 360 18.45 10.94 3.78
N PHE A 361 17.64 11.55 2.90
CA PHE A 361 16.48 10.93 2.23
C PHE A 361 16.43 11.14 0.71
N GLY A 362 17.45 11.77 0.11
CA GLY A 362 17.49 11.98 -1.34
C GLY A 362 18.11 13.30 -1.80
N MET A 363 17.95 13.58 -3.09
CA MET A 363 18.55 14.72 -3.76
C MET A 363 17.70 15.97 -3.57
N VAL A 364 18.34 17.11 -3.26
CA VAL A 364 17.66 18.40 -3.14
C VAL A 364 18.06 19.31 -4.29
N TYR A 365 17.06 19.93 -4.91
CA TYR A 365 17.19 20.77 -6.10
C TYR A 365 16.76 22.20 -5.79
N LYS A 366 17.53 23.18 -6.27
CA LYS A 366 17.10 24.58 -6.23
C LYS A 366 16.07 24.80 -7.33
N GLY A 367 14.94 25.42 -6.98
CA GLY A 367 13.97 25.87 -7.96
C GLY A 367 13.52 27.31 -7.72
N SER A 368 12.87 27.88 -8.73
CA SER A 368 12.23 29.19 -8.62
C SER A 368 10.92 29.21 -9.38
N TYR A 369 9.89 29.84 -8.81
CA TYR A 369 8.59 30.03 -9.46
C TYR A 369 8.00 31.38 -9.14
N LYS A 370 6.98 31.79 -9.90
CA LYS A 370 6.29 33.06 -9.69
C LYS A 370 4.90 32.78 -9.15
N ASP A 371 4.58 33.34 -7.98
CA ASP A 371 3.24 33.32 -7.39
C ASP A 371 2.62 34.73 -7.38
N LEU A 372 1.45 34.88 -6.74
CA LEU A 372 0.78 36.18 -6.59
C LEU A 372 1.63 37.20 -5.81
N ASN A 373 2.61 36.74 -5.03
CA ASN A 373 3.50 37.56 -4.21
C ASN A 373 4.86 37.84 -4.88
N GLY A 374 5.07 37.38 -6.12
CA GLY A 374 6.28 37.61 -6.90
C GLY A 374 7.12 36.35 -7.11
N TYR A 375 8.43 36.53 -7.32
CA TYR A 375 9.36 35.42 -7.49
C TYR A 375 9.67 34.76 -6.15
N GLN A 376 9.46 33.46 -6.07
CA GLN A 376 9.76 32.62 -4.92
C GLN A 376 10.89 31.64 -5.27
N GLU A 377 11.88 31.55 -4.40
CA GLU A 377 12.89 30.49 -4.46
C GLU A 377 12.47 29.31 -3.57
N VAL A 378 12.65 28.09 -4.05
CA VAL A 378 12.26 26.85 -3.36
C VAL A 378 13.37 25.81 -3.38
N ALA A 379 13.32 24.91 -2.40
CA ALA A 379 14.10 23.69 -2.37
C ALA A 379 13.17 22.49 -2.61
N VAL A 380 13.42 21.75 -3.70
CA VAL A 380 12.65 20.57 -4.09
C VAL A 380 13.41 19.33 -3.68
N LYS A 381 12.87 18.51 -2.77
CA LYS A 381 13.49 17.28 -2.29
C LYS A 381 12.82 16.08 -2.93
N GLU A 382 13.59 15.26 -3.65
CA GLU A 382 13.13 13.95 -4.14
C GLU A 382 13.24 12.90 -3.03
N ILE A 383 12.19 12.10 -2.84
CA ILE A 383 12.19 10.93 -1.95
C ILE A 383 12.52 9.69 -2.78
N LYS A 384 13.72 9.12 -2.57
CA LYS A 384 14.17 7.96 -3.35
C LYS A 384 13.62 6.65 -2.79
N ASN A 385 13.14 5.77 -3.68
CA ASN A 385 12.89 4.33 -3.46
C ASN A 385 11.66 3.92 -2.62
N THR A 386 10.49 4.48 -2.88
CA THR A 386 9.27 4.01 -2.19
C THR A 386 8.71 2.71 -2.77
N THR A 387 8.75 1.63 -1.97
CA THR A 387 7.83 0.48 -2.16
C THR A 387 6.40 0.89 -1.81
N GLU A 388 5.36 0.12 -2.20
CA GLU A 388 3.95 0.46 -1.94
C GLU A 388 3.64 0.73 -0.45
N GLY A 389 4.44 0.20 0.48
CA GLY A 389 4.33 0.48 1.92
C GLY A 389 4.73 1.89 2.35
N GLU A 390 5.62 2.55 1.61
CA GLU A 390 6.21 3.87 1.98
C GLU A 390 5.38 5.06 1.50
N VAL A 391 4.34 4.84 0.68
CA VAL A 391 3.36 5.88 0.30
C VAL A 391 2.57 6.34 1.52
N HIS A 392 2.26 5.42 2.43
CA HIS A 392 1.62 5.74 3.70
C HIS A 392 2.54 6.57 4.61
N ASP A 393 3.85 6.26 4.64
CA ASP A 393 4.84 7.03 5.38
C ASP A 393 5.03 8.43 4.80
N PHE A 394 5.02 8.57 3.46
CA PHE A 394 5.04 9.86 2.76
C PHE A 394 3.81 10.71 3.07
N ILE A 395 2.60 10.13 3.02
CA ILE A 395 1.37 10.84 3.36
C ILE A 395 1.36 11.20 4.85
N ALA A 396 1.83 10.31 5.72
CA ALA A 396 2.00 10.61 7.14
C ALA A 396 3.02 11.72 7.35
N GLU A 397 4.11 11.79 6.58
CA GLU A 397 5.11 12.86 6.61
C GLU A 397 4.53 14.20 6.15
N LEU A 398 3.77 14.18 5.07
CA LEU A 398 3.05 15.33 4.55
C LEU A 398 2.03 15.89 5.55
N GLN A 399 1.28 15.01 6.22
CA GLN A 399 0.34 15.40 7.28
C GLN A 399 1.04 15.87 8.56
N ARG A 400 2.23 15.34 8.89
CA ARG A 400 3.06 15.80 10.01
C ARG A 400 3.60 17.20 9.75
N ILE A 401 4.31 17.40 8.65
CA ILE A 401 4.95 18.66 8.28
C ILE A 401 3.90 19.73 7.96
N GLY A 402 2.82 19.37 7.26
CA GLY A 402 1.71 20.27 6.96
C GLY A 402 0.96 20.80 8.20
N ARG A 403 1.14 20.18 9.37
CA ARG A 403 0.60 20.64 10.67
C ARG A 403 1.59 21.45 11.49
N MET A 404 2.88 21.46 11.17
CA MET A 404 3.94 22.23 11.86
C MET A 404 3.95 23.71 11.45
N ARG A 405 2.80 24.22 11.01
CA ARG A 405 2.70 25.53 10.35
C ARG A 405 2.93 26.65 11.36
N LEU A 406 3.79 27.58 10.94
CA LEU A 406 3.97 28.94 11.46
C LEU A 406 4.99 29.15 12.60
N HIS A 407 6.04 28.32 12.70
CA HIS A 407 7.21 28.70 13.51
C HIS A 407 8.35 29.27 12.64
N THR A 408 8.87 30.43 13.02
CA THR A 408 9.91 31.16 12.25
C THR A 408 11.20 30.36 12.10
N ASN A 409 11.54 29.51 13.07
CA ASN A 409 12.75 28.67 13.07
C ASN A 409 12.58 27.24 12.54
N LEU A 410 11.44 26.92 11.89
CA LEU A 410 11.25 25.66 11.16
C LEU A 410 11.26 25.93 9.65
N ILE A 411 11.80 24.99 8.86
CA ILE A 411 11.72 25.08 7.39
C ILE A 411 10.26 24.90 6.97
N GLU A 412 9.73 25.90 6.27
CA GLU A 412 8.36 25.87 5.76
C GLU A 412 8.23 24.89 4.58
N LEU A 413 7.30 23.95 4.69
CA LEU A 413 6.82 23.17 3.55
C LEU A 413 5.83 24.02 2.76
N LYS A 414 6.18 24.35 1.52
CA LYS A 414 5.33 25.09 0.58
C LYS A 414 4.39 24.17 -0.17
N GLY A 415 4.79 22.93 -0.43
CA GLY A 415 3.99 22.01 -1.23
C GLY A 415 4.59 20.65 -1.52
N TRP A 416 3.98 19.93 -2.47
CA TRP A 416 4.35 18.55 -2.80
C TRP A 416 4.00 18.17 -4.25
N CYS A 417 4.61 17.11 -4.77
CA CYS A 417 4.35 16.52 -6.08
C CYS A 417 4.54 14.99 -6.05
N CYS A 418 3.85 14.29 -6.95
CA CYS A 418 3.96 12.86 -7.16
C CYS A 418 4.01 12.54 -8.67
N ARG A 419 4.97 11.70 -9.09
CA ARG A 419 5.14 11.22 -10.48
C ARG A 419 5.13 9.69 -10.50
N ARG A 420 4.44 9.09 -11.48
CA ARG A 420 4.56 7.65 -11.80
C ARG A 420 5.38 7.46 -13.06
N ASN A 421 6.31 6.49 -13.06
CA ASN A 421 7.03 6.12 -14.28
C ASN A 421 6.12 5.34 -15.24
N ALA A 422 6.27 5.57 -16.54
CA ALA A 422 5.56 4.82 -17.57
C ALA A 422 6.08 3.37 -17.65
N TRP A 423 5.20 2.43 -18.00
CA TRP A 423 5.55 1.03 -18.24
C TRP A 423 6.61 0.92 -19.35
N ASN A 424 7.70 0.19 -19.10
CA ASN A 424 8.56 -0.28 -20.19
C ASN A 424 8.18 -1.74 -20.56
N LEU A 425 8.60 -2.17 -21.76
CA LEU A 425 8.26 -3.48 -22.33
C LEU A 425 8.76 -4.66 -21.48
N VAL A 426 9.80 -4.46 -20.66
CA VAL A 426 10.35 -5.47 -19.74
C VAL A 426 9.49 -5.61 -18.49
N ASP A 427 8.95 -4.50 -17.96
CA ASP A 427 8.01 -4.49 -16.84
C ASP A 427 6.66 -5.14 -17.21
N PHE A 428 6.26 -5.04 -18.49
CA PHE A 428 5.06 -5.69 -19.03
C PHE A 428 5.16 -7.23 -19.04
N ILE A 429 6.35 -7.79 -19.24
CA ILE A 429 6.58 -9.24 -19.35
C ILE A 429 6.83 -9.89 -17.98
N SER A 430 7.40 -9.15 -17.02
CA SER A 430 7.89 -9.73 -15.76
C SER A 430 6.83 -9.93 -14.67
N CYS A 431 5.61 -9.35 -14.76
CA CYS A 431 4.49 -9.41 -13.78
C CYS A 431 4.80 -9.17 -12.27
N CYS A 432 6.06 -8.97 -11.88
CA CYS A 432 6.52 -8.96 -10.49
C CYS A 432 7.42 -7.76 -10.14
N ARG A 433 7.39 -6.67 -10.93
CA ARG A 433 8.06 -5.42 -10.55
C ARG A 433 7.05 -4.36 -10.15
N GLN A 434 7.14 -3.92 -8.90
CA GLN A 434 6.38 -2.79 -8.33
C GLN A 434 6.63 -1.53 -9.18
N GLN A 435 5.56 -0.81 -9.54
CA GLN A 435 5.67 0.49 -10.22
C GLN A 435 6.42 1.46 -9.30
N ARG A 436 7.54 2.02 -9.77
CA ARG A 436 8.25 3.06 -9.03
C ARG A 436 7.49 4.38 -9.14
N VAL A 437 6.92 4.80 -8.01
CA VAL A 437 6.36 6.14 -7.81
C VAL A 437 7.49 7.03 -7.26
N GLN A 438 7.62 8.23 -7.80
CA GLN A 438 8.54 9.27 -7.30
C GLN A 438 7.74 10.33 -6.56
N PHE A 439 8.17 10.68 -5.36
CA PHE A 439 7.56 11.73 -4.55
C PHE A 439 8.53 12.89 -4.37
N PHE A 440 7.98 14.11 -4.35
CA PHE A 440 8.74 15.34 -4.15
C PHE A 440 8.07 16.21 -3.09
N LEU A 441 8.88 16.80 -2.22
CA LEU A 441 8.47 17.82 -1.25
C LEU A 441 9.10 19.16 -1.64
N VAL A 442 8.32 20.24 -1.54
CA VAL A 442 8.75 21.59 -1.92
C VAL A 442 8.79 22.46 -0.67
N PHE A 443 9.99 22.88 -0.29
CA PHE A 443 10.26 23.71 0.88
C PHE A 443 10.64 25.14 0.49
N GLU A 444 10.59 26.06 1.44
CA GLU A 444 11.26 27.36 1.29
C GLU A 444 12.76 27.18 1.00
N PHE A 445 13.31 28.03 0.14
CA PHE A 445 14.75 28.06 -0.08
C PHE A 445 15.44 28.86 1.03
N VAL A 446 16.46 28.26 1.64
CA VAL A 446 17.26 28.87 2.70
C VAL A 446 18.69 29.10 2.18
N PRO A 447 19.11 30.37 1.98
CA PRO A 447 20.23 30.72 1.11
C PRO A 447 21.63 30.44 1.67
N ASN A 448 21.82 30.50 2.99
CA ASN A 448 23.15 30.38 3.59
C ASN A 448 23.52 28.93 3.95
N ALA A 449 23.01 27.93 3.21
CA ALA A 449 23.36 26.52 3.42
C ALA A 449 23.13 26.04 4.88
N ASN A 450 23.77 24.92 5.26
CA ASN A 450 23.65 24.32 6.58
C ASN A 450 24.70 24.86 7.56
N LEU A 451 24.41 24.76 8.85
CA LEU A 451 25.26 25.27 9.92
C LEU A 451 26.62 24.56 10.00
N GLU A 452 26.68 23.28 9.67
CA GLU A 452 27.93 22.49 9.70
C GLU A 452 29.01 23.12 8.84
N ASP A 453 28.65 23.54 7.63
CA ASP A 453 29.57 24.21 6.70
C ASP A 453 30.13 25.51 7.30
N HIS A 454 29.31 26.31 7.99
CA HIS A 454 29.76 27.57 8.62
C HIS A 454 30.59 27.36 9.88
N LEU A 455 30.34 26.28 10.62
CA LEU A 455 31.15 25.95 11.78
C LEU A 455 32.52 25.44 11.35
N HIS A 456 32.62 24.66 10.27
CA HIS A 456 33.88 24.04 9.87
C HIS A 456 34.64 24.77 8.73
N ASP A 457 34.10 25.87 8.19
CA ASP A 457 34.81 26.72 7.23
C ASP A 457 36.08 27.31 7.84
N ARG A 458 37.22 27.07 7.18
CA ARG A 458 38.54 27.58 7.58
C ARG A 458 38.78 29.04 7.17
N LYS A 459 38.00 29.57 6.22
CA LYS A 459 38.19 30.90 5.63
C LYS A 459 37.24 31.94 6.20
N LYS A 460 36.07 31.54 6.69
CA LYS A 460 35.05 32.44 7.24
C LYS A 460 34.64 32.00 8.63
N ILE A 461 34.73 32.91 9.60
CA ILE A 461 34.38 32.64 10.99
C ILE A 461 33.00 33.23 11.25
N LEU A 462 32.05 32.38 11.63
CA LEU A 462 30.73 32.83 12.06
C LEU A 462 30.82 33.55 13.42
N PRO A 463 30.50 34.85 13.52
CA PRO A 463 30.67 35.62 14.76
C PRO A 463 29.77 35.11 15.89
N TRP A 464 30.21 35.30 17.14
CA TRP A 464 29.48 34.82 18.32
C TRP A 464 28.02 35.29 18.38
N GLN A 465 27.76 36.56 18.06
CA GLN A 465 26.40 37.11 18.09
C GLN A 465 25.44 36.31 17.19
N LYS A 466 25.92 35.89 16.01
CA LYS A 466 25.15 35.04 15.09
C LYS A 466 25.03 33.62 15.60
N ARG A 467 26.11 33.04 16.16
CA ARG A 467 26.07 31.71 16.79
C ARG A 467 25.03 31.63 17.92
N TYR A 468 24.99 32.63 18.78
CA TYR A 468 24.03 32.69 19.88
C TYR A 468 22.59 32.90 19.39
N GLN A 469 22.39 33.69 18.35
CA GLN A 469 21.10 33.83 17.66
C GLN A 469 20.62 32.48 17.08
N ILE A 470 21.52 31.72 16.45
CA ILE A 470 21.24 30.38 15.91
C ILE A 470 20.85 29.41 17.02
N ILE A 471 21.58 29.40 18.14
CA ILE A 471 21.28 28.57 19.31
C ILE A 471 19.86 28.80 19.81
N LYS A 472 19.47 30.08 19.97
CA LYS A 472 18.12 30.43 20.38
C LYS A 472 17.07 30.00 19.36
N GLY A 473 17.37 30.14 18.07
CA GLY A 473 16.47 29.70 17.00
C GLY A 473 16.22 28.19 17.01
N ILE A 474 17.28 27.37 17.18
CA ILE A 474 17.15 25.91 17.30
C ILE A 474 16.33 25.56 18.55
N GLY A 475 16.64 26.20 19.68
CA GLY A 475 15.92 25.97 20.93
C GLY A 475 14.44 26.35 20.84
N SER A 476 14.11 27.47 20.20
CA SER A 476 12.73 27.90 19.93
C SER A 476 11.97 26.89 19.06
N ALA A 477 12.61 26.39 18.00
CA ALA A 477 12.03 25.35 17.15
C ALA A 477 11.70 24.08 17.96
N LEU A 478 12.63 23.60 18.79
CA LEU A 478 12.40 22.40 19.61
C LEU A 478 11.37 22.63 20.72
N HIS A 479 11.35 23.82 21.32
CA HIS A 479 10.31 24.20 22.29
C HIS A 479 8.92 24.08 21.68
N HIS A 480 8.75 24.65 20.49
CA HIS A 480 7.51 24.60 19.72
C HIS A 480 7.07 23.15 19.46
N LEU A 481 7.97 22.31 18.93
CA LEU A 481 7.69 20.90 18.62
C LEU A 481 7.29 20.08 19.85
N HIS A 482 7.94 20.32 20.99
CA HIS A 482 7.74 19.53 22.20
C HIS A 482 6.52 19.96 23.01
N HIS A 483 6.19 21.26 23.03
CA HIS A 483 5.25 21.84 23.99
C HIS A 483 4.09 22.65 23.38
N GLU A 484 4.26 23.27 22.20
CA GLU A 484 3.24 24.15 21.62
C GLU A 484 2.36 23.44 20.58
N CYS A 485 2.87 22.40 19.94
CA CYS A 485 2.09 21.55 19.04
C CYS A 485 0.98 20.79 19.80
N ASN A 486 -0.23 20.71 19.21
CA ASN A 486 -1.39 19.99 19.79
C ASN A 486 -1.08 18.51 20.15
N ARG A 487 -0.10 17.92 19.45
CA ARG A 487 0.57 16.67 19.84
C ARG A 487 2.08 16.91 19.86
N THR A 488 2.77 16.38 20.87
CA THR A 488 4.23 16.42 20.95
C THR A 488 4.85 15.74 19.73
N ILE A 489 5.69 16.48 19.00
CA ILE A 489 6.45 16.00 17.85
C ILE A 489 7.90 15.78 18.29
N LEU A 490 8.42 14.57 18.09
CA LEU A 490 9.84 14.27 18.30
C LEU A 490 10.57 14.48 16.97
N HIS A 491 11.69 15.20 16.99
CA HIS A 491 12.46 15.53 15.79
C HIS A 491 13.24 14.32 15.27
N GLY A 492 14.05 13.68 16.12
CA GLY A 492 14.74 12.42 15.80
C GLY A 492 16.09 12.53 15.07
N ASP A 493 16.39 13.65 14.39
CA ASP A 493 17.68 13.86 13.68
C ASP A 493 18.25 15.28 13.85
N ILE A 494 18.48 15.73 15.09
CA ILE A 494 19.02 17.07 15.37
C ILE A 494 20.54 17.06 15.27
N LYS A 495 21.08 17.78 14.29
CA LYS A 495 22.53 17.94 14.03
C LYS A 495 22.83 19.22 13.25
N PRO A 496 24.07 19.73 13.18
CA PRO A 496 24.35 20.98 12.46
C PRO A 496 23.95 20.93 10.98
N SER A 497 24.14 19.81 10.29
CA SER A 497 23.70 19.62 8.90
C SER A 497 22.18 19.66 8.70
N SER A 498 21.39 19.50 9.77
CA SER A 498 19.92 19.63 9.72
C SER A 498 19.42 21.06 9.92
N VAL A 499 20.30 22.00 10.28
CA VAL A 499 19.98 23.40 10.54
C VAL A 499 20.43 24.25 9.36
N LEU A 500 19.49 24.86 8.63
CA LEU A 500 19.78 25.81 7.56
C LEU A 500 19.77 27.25 8.09
N LEU A 501 20.45 28.16 7.39
CA LEU A 501 20.57 29.57 7.79
C LEU A 501 19.94 30.52 6.76
N ASP A 502 19.00 31.36 7.20
CA ASP A 502 18.37 32.37 6.33
C ASP A 502 19.30 33.56 6.05
N PHE A 503 18.84 34.56 5.28
CA PHE A 503 19.62 35.76 4.93
C PHE A 503 20.18 36.51 6.14
N ASP A 504 19.46 36.49 7.27
CA ASP A 504 19.86 37.14 8.51
C ASP A 504 20.62 36.20 9.46
N PHE A 505 20.95 34.98 8.99
CA PHE A 505 21.57 33.91 9.77
C PHE A 505 20.69 33.42 10.93
N ASN A 506 19.36 33.51 10.81
CA ASN A 506 18.47 32.78 11.72
C ASN A 506 18.48 31.28 11.40
N ALA A 507 18.37 30.47 12.43
CA ALA A 507 18.28 29.03 12.29
C ALA A 507 16.90 28.60 11.74
N LYS A 508 16.91 27.68 10.78
CA LYS A 508 15.76 26.99 10.20
C LYS A 508 15.99 25.48 10.28
N LEU A 509 15.34 24.81 11.24
CA LEU A 509 15.51 23.38 11.47
C LEU A 509 14.67 22.55 10.49
N GLY A 510 15.28 21.56 9.83
CA GLY A 510 14.65 20.71 8.81
C GLY A 510 14.12 19.37 9.34
N VAL A 511 12.98 18.90 8.84
CA VAL A 511 12.16 17.84 9.47
C VAL A 511 12.44 16.41 8.96
N GLY A 512 13.69 15.95 8.98
CA GLY A 512 14.02 14.56 8.62
C GLY A 512 13.84 13.60 9.80
N LEU A 513 12.92 12.61 9.73
CA LEU A 513 12.66 11.52 10.71
C LEU A 513 11.69 11.76 11.88
N SER A 514 10.84 12.80 11.85
CA SER A 514 9.98 13.11 13.01
C SER A 514 8.96 12.01 13.37
N ARG A 515 8.81 11.62 14.66
CA ARG A 515 7.82 10.62 15.14
C ARG A 515 6.79 11.26 16.08
N THR A 516 5.53 10.82 16.04
CA THR A 516 4.50 11.27 16.99
C THR A 516 4.46 10.34 18.20
N ALA A 517 4.65 10.88 19.41
CA ALA A 517 4.41 10.15 20.64
C ALA A 517 2.95 10.32 21.09
N SER A 518 2.27 9.22 21.46
CA SER A 518 0.98 9.30 22.15
C SER A 518 1.20 9.75 23.59
N LYS A 519 0.31 10.61 24.12
CA LYS A 519 0.39 11.16 25.49
C LYS A 519 0.47 10.10 26.62
N ASN A 520 0.27 8.81 26.32
CA ASN A 520 0.21 7.73 27.32
C ASN A 520 1.21 6.56 27.18
N ASN A 521 2.19 6.55 26.26
CA ASN A 521 3.11 5.40 26.16
C ASN A 521 4.55 5.71 26.57
N ARG A 522 4.84 5.34 27.82
CA ARG A 522 6.15 4.94 28.35
C ARG A 522 6.82 3.97 27.37
N ILE A 523 8.02 4.29 26.89
CA ILE A 523 8.90 3.31 26.24
C ILE A 523 9.79 2.74 27.34
N LEU A 524 9.64 1.45 27.64
CA LEU A 524 10.60 0.68 28.41
C LEU A 524 11.88 0.59 27.56
N VAL A 525 12.91 1.33 27.93
CA VAL A 525 14.27 1.11 27.42
C VAL A 525 14.97 0.24 28.46
N ALA A 526 15.26 -1.02 28.11
CA ALA A 526 16.17 -1.83 28.90
C ALA A 526 17.57 -1.21 28.77
N THR A 527 18.13 -0.71 29.87
CA THR A 527 19.56 -0.40 29.95
C THR A 527 20.32 -1.67 30.32
N ASP A 528 21.56 -1.81 29.82
CA ASP A 528 22.47 -2.96 30.04
C ASP A 528 22.84 -3.24 31.52
N THR A 529 22.16 -2.61 32.47
CA THR A 529 22.32 -2.75 33.92
C THR A 529 21.08 -3.35 34.62
N GLY A 530 20.11 -3.86 33.86
CA GLY A 530 18.98 -4.61 34.43
C GLY A 530 18.07 -3.81 35.36
N THR A 531 18.02 -2.48 35.23
CA THR A 531 17.11 -1.63 36.00
C THR A 531 16.07 -0.98 35.08
N GLU A 532 14.78 -1.21 35.34
CA GLU A 532 13.67 -0.61 34.61
C GLU A 532 13.62 0.92 34.80
N GLY A 533 13.75 1.68 33.71
CA GLY A 533 13.60 3.14 33.71
C GLY A 533 12.63 3.62 32.63
N ASN A 534 11.55 4.28 33.06
CA ASN A 534 10.63 4.99 32.16
C ASN A 534 11.29 6.29 31.67
N MET A 535 11.93 6.30 30.49
CA MET A 535 12.55 7.51 29.92
C MET A 535 11.56 8.24 29.01
N ASP A 536 11.41 9.55 29.22
CA ASP A 536 10.62 10.40 28.33
C ASP A 536 11.31 10.52 26.95
N PRO A 537 10.63 10.18 25.85
CA PRO A 537 11.26 10.14 24.52
C PRO A 537 11.75 11.52 24.03
N ARG A 538 11.24 12.63 24.57
CA ARG A 538 11.74 13.99 24.28
C ARG A 538 13.19 14.18 24.72
N LYS A 539 13.65 13.41 25.71
CA LYS A 539 15.03 13.48 26.22
C LYS A 539 16.08 13.05 25.18
N SER A 540 15.67 12.36 24.10
CA SER A 540 16.54 12.04 22.97
C SER A 540 16.85 13.29 22.13
N ASP A 541 15.83 14.10 21.82
CA ASP A 541 16.03 15.35 21.09
C ASP A 541 16.87 16.33 21.90
N ILE A 542 16.63 16.42 23.21
CA ILE A 542 17.41 17.26 24.13
C ILE A 542 18.88 16.83 24.16
N TYR A 543 19.15 15.53 24.13
CA TYR A 543 20.53 15.03 24.06
C TYR A 543 21.26 15.53 22.82
N ASN A 544 20.64 15.38 21.65
CA ASN A 544 21.20 15.84 20.38
C ASN A 544 21.33 17.36 20.32
N PHE A 545 20.37 18.10 20.88
CA PHE A 545 20.47 19.55 21.05
C PHE A 545 21.71 19.94 21.87
N GLY A 546 22.03 19.19 22.94
CA GLY A 546 23.23 19.41 23.73
C GLY A 546 24.53 19.29 22.93
N PHE A 547 24.62 18.31 22.02
CA PHE A 547 25.78 18.18 21.12
C PHE A 547 25.89 19.37 20.17
N VAL A 548 24.77 19.80 19.57
CA VAL A 548 24.77 20.96 18.68
C VAL A 548 25.20 22.24 19.42
N LEU A 549 24.77 22.46 20.65
CA LEU A 549 25.22 23.59 21.46
C LEU A 549 26.73 23.60 21.67
N LEU A 550 27.29 22.45 22.05
CA LEU A 550 28.72 22.30 22.27
C LEU A 550 29.51 22.46 20.97
N GLU A 551 28.99 21.98 19.85
CA GLU A 551 29.65 22.13 18.56
C GLU A 551 29.67 23.59 18.09
N ILE A 552 28.58 24.34 18.33
CA ILE A 552 28.51 25.77 18.01
C ILE A 552 29.46 26.58 18.91
N ALA A 553 29.52 26.29 20.20
CA ALA A 553 30.33 27.06 21.16
C ALA A 553 31.81 26.67 21.17
N CYS A 554 32.11 25.37 21.04
CA CYS A 554 33.40 24.75 21.30
C CYS A 554 33.93 24.01 20.07
N THR A 555 33.65 24.51 18.86
CA THR A 555 34.00 23.83 17.60
C THR A 555 35.45 23.31 17.61
N GLY A 556 35.62 22.02 17.31
CA GLY A 556 36.91 21.33 17.32
C GLY A 556 37.32 20.73 18.67
N LYS A 557 36.51 20.86 19.73
CA LYS A 557 36.72 20.17 21.02
C LYS A 557 35.71 19.05 21.23
N SER A 558 36.13 17.96 21.84
CA SER A 558 35.24 16.86 22.21
C SER A 558 34.43 17.21 23.47
N ARG A 559 33.27 16.57 23.63
CA ARG A 559 32.43 16.72 24.84
C ARG A 559 33.23 16.45 26.12
N GLN A 560 34.11 15.44 26.10
CA GLN A 560 34.95 15.05 27.24
C GLN A 560 35.95 16.15 27.61
N GLN A 561 36.58 16.80 26.63
CA GLN A 561 37.50 17.92 26.88
C GLN A 561 36.78 19.10 27.55
N VAL A 562 35.57 19.42 27.06
CA VAL A 562 34.75 20.49 27.63
C VAL A 562 34.23 20.12 29.04
N TRP A 563 33.85 18.86 29.25
CA TRP A 563 33.42 18.36 30.56
C TRP A 563 34.55 18.39 31.60
N LYS A 564 35.77 18.04 31.19
CA LYS A 564 36.96 18.11 32.05
C LYS A 564 37.21 19.54 32.52
N LEU A 565 37.18 20.50 31.60
CA LEU A 565 37.33 21.93 31.91
C LEU A 565 36.23 22.41 32.88
N TYR A 566 34.98 21.99 32.67
CA TYR A 566 33.87 22.35 33.57
C TYR A 566 34.05 21.82 35.00
N ARG A 567 34.60 20.61 35.15
CA ARG A 567 34.83 19.99 36.46
C ARG A 567 36.03 20.61 37.18
N GLU A 568 37.15 20.76 36.47
CA GLU A 568 38.43 21.11 37.08
C GLU A 568 38.62 22.63 37.21
N GLU A 569 38.13 23.40 36.24
CA GLU A 569 38.36 24.85 36.17
C GLU A 569 37.09 25.64 35.75
N PRO A 570 35.98 25.58 36.52
CA PRO A 570 34.70 26.19 36.16
C PRO A 570 34.71 27.73 36.03
N GLU A 571 35.72 28.39 36.60
CA GLU A 571 35.89 29.84 36.53
C GLU A 571 36.45 30.33 35.19
N VAL A 572 37.02 29.43 34.38
CA VAL A 572 37.66 29.79 33.12
C VAL A 572 37.03 29.06 31.92
N MET A 573 35.73 28.80 32.02
CA MET A 573 34.93 28.12 30.99
C MET A 573 35.00 28.79 29.61
N GLU A 574 35.35 30.07 29.52
CA GLU A 574 35.62 30.73 28.25
C GLU A 574 36.76 30.09 27.43
N TYR A 575 37.72 29.38 28.05
CA TYR A 575 38.77 28.67 27.30
C TYR A 575 38.24 27.46 26.53
N ALA A 576 37.04 26.96 26.88
CA ALA A 576 36.37 25.94 26.08
C ALA A 576 35.82 26.52 24.77
N ALA A 577 35.66 27.83 24.62
CA ALA A 577 35.16 28.45 23.40
C ALA A 577 36.02 28.10 22.16
N ASP A 578 35.39 28.13 20.99
CA ASP A 578 36.06 28.04 19.70
C ASP A 578 37.17 29.09 19.63
N HIS A 579 38.41 28.61 19.54
CA HIS A 579 39.61 29.44 19.54
C HIS A 579 39.61 30.47 18.40
N ARG A 580 38.93 30.18 17.28
CA ARG A 580 38.82 31.08 16.13
C ARG A 580 38.03 32.35 16.44
N LEU A 581 37.19 32.36 17.48
CA LEU A 581 36.49 33.57 17.92
C LEU A 581 37.44 34.61 18.54
N GLY A 582 38.68 34.23 18.88
CA GLY A 582 39.71 35.17 19.37
C GLY A 582 39.33 35.91 20.66
N GLY A 583 38.45 35.32 21.48
CA GLY A 583 37.92 35.97 22.69
C GLY A 583 36.80 36.99 22.46
N ILE A 584 36.36 37.18 21.20
CA ILE A 584 35.30 38.14 20.84
C ILE A 584 33.93 37.47 20.98
N PHE A 585 33.45 37.39 22.22
CA PHE A 585 32.13 36.86 22.57
C PHE A 585 31.69 37.38 23.95
N ASP A 586 30.39 37.28 24.23
CA ASP A 586 29.86 37.53 25.56
C ASP A 586 30.17 36.33 26.45
N LYS A 587 30.99 36.53 27.49
CA LYS A 587 31.42 35.46 28.41
C LYS A 587 30.26 34.81 29.16
N SER A 588 29.24 35.59 29.52
CA SER A 588 28.06 35.09 30.25
C SER A 588 27.24 34.18 29.34
N GLN A 589 26.97 34.61 28.11
CA GLN A 589 26.27 33.80 27.11
C GLN A 589 27.06 32.53 26.79
N MET A 590 28.38 32.64 26.58
CA MET A 590 29.25 31.49 26.29
C MET A 590 29.18 30.45 27.42
N LYS A 591 29.34 30.89 28.67
CA LYS A 591 29.22 30.00 29.85
C LYS A 591 27.85 29.33 29.90
N ARG A 592 26.75 30.07 29.68
CA ARG A 592 25.39 29.49 29.64
C ARG A 592 25.26 28.41 28.56
N VAL A 593 25.71 28.68 27.35
CA VAL A 593 25.62 27.72 26.23
C VAL A 593 26.39 26.44 26.54
N ILE A 594 27.63 26.56 27.04
CA ILE A 594 28.46 25.39 27.33
C ILE A 594 27.84 24.57 28.47
N VAL A 595 27.46 25.22 29.56
CA VAL A 595 26.83 24.56 30.71
C VAL A 595 25.53 23.86 30.30
N LEU A 596 24.70 24.51 29.48
CA LEU A 596 23.50 23.89 28.96
C LEU A 596 23.80 22.72 28.02
N GLY A 597 24.80 22.85 27.15
CA GLY A 597 25.23 21.79 26.23
C GLY A 597 25.65 20.53 26.98
N LEU A 598 26.43 20.68 28.06
CA LEU A 598 26.84 19.57 28.93
C LEU A 598 25.65 18.94 29.67
N ARG A 599 24.70 19.74 30.17
CA ARG A 599 23.48 19.26 30.84
C ARG A 599 22.53 18.52 29.90
N CYS A 600 22.32 19.06 28.70
CA CYS A 600 21.48 18.47 27.67
C CYS A 600 22.08 17.14 27.19
N SER A 601 23.40 17.05 27.05
CA SER A 601 24.12 15.84 26.64
C SER A 601 24.47 14.87 27.78
N HIS A 602 23.82 15.01 28.95
CA HIS A 602 24.09 14.13 30.09
C HIS A 602 23.75 12.66 29.76
N PRO A 603 24.57 11.66 30.16
CA PRO A 603 24.29 10.24 29.87
C PRO A 603 22.94 9.77 30.43
N ASP A 604 22.63 10.11 31.67
CA ASP A 604 21.31 9.85 32.27
C ASP A 604 20.30 10.92 31.86
N GLY A 605 19.24 10.51 31.16
CA GLY A 605 18.18 11.40 30.67
C GLY A 605 17.33 12.08 31.74
N ARG A 606 17.33 11.58 32.98
CA ARG A 606 16.62 12.21 34.10
C ARG A 606 17.21 13.57 34.47
N HIS A 607 18.51 13.75 34.23
CA HIS A 607 19.24 14.98 34.52
C HIS A 607 19.20 16.00 33.37
N ARG A 608 18.75 15.59 32.18
CA ARG A 608 18.61 16.50 31.04
C ARG A 608 17.42 17.43 31.31
N PRO A 609 17.52 18.76 31.08
CA PRO A 609 16.39 19.69 31.26
C PRO A 609 15.27 19.42 30.23
N PHE A 610 14.08 20.00 30.40
CA PHE A 610 13.12 20.11 29.29
C PHE A 610 13.42 21.36 28.46
N MET A 611 12.91 21.43 27.22
CA MET A 611 13.16 22.60 26.36
C MET A 611 12.65 23.91 26.98
N THR A 612 11.58 23.88 27.77
CA THR A 612 11.09 25.06 28.50
C THR A 612 12.11 25.61 29.50
N ASP A 613 12.77 24.73 30.27
CA ASP A 613 13.80 25.13 31.23
C ASP A 613 15.10 25.52 30.51
N ALA A 614 15.45 24.80 29.46
CA ALA A 614 16.61 25.09 28.62
C ALA A 614 16.51 26.48 27.98
N MET A 615 15.34 26.85 27.46
CA MET A 615 15.10 28.18 26.87
C MET A 615 15.14 29.29 27.91
N LYS A 616 14.49 29.11 29.06
CA LYS A 616 14.57 30.07 30.18
C LYS A 616 16.01 30.28 30.66
N PHE A 617 16.81 29.22 30.76
CA PHE A 617 18.21 29.35 31.12
C PHE A 617 19.00 30.10 30.04
N LEU A 618 18.77 29.82 28.76
CA LEU A 618 19.44 30.52 27.67
C LEU A 618 19.11 32.01 27.65
N GLU A 619 17.84 32.37 27.83
CA GLU A 619 17.31 33.74 27.66
C GLU A 619 17.46 34.59 28.92
N ASP A 620 17.03 34.07 30.07
CA ASP A 620 16.89 34.83 31.31
C ASP A 620 18.02 34.52 32.32
N GLY A 621 18.84 33.50 32.06
CA GLY A 621 19.91 33.09 32.97
C GLY A 621 19.43 32.42 34.26
N ILE A 622 18.17 31.97 34.30
CA ILE A 622 17.57 31.29 35.46
C ILE A 622 18.31 29.98 35.73
N GLU A 623 18.99 29.88 36.88
CA GLU A 623 19.85 28.74 37.21
C GLU A 623 19.10 27.40 37.14
N LEU A 624 19.70 26.45 36.42
CA LEU A 624 19.22 25.08 36.35
C LEU A 624 19.76 24.27 37.56
N PRO A 625 19.02 23.26 38.07
CA PRO A 625 19.42 22.47 39.25
C PRO A 625 20.83 21.89 39.12
N PRO A 626 21.68 21.83 40.15
CA PRO A 626 23.06 21.36 40.03
C PRO A 626 23.16 19.98 39.37
N ILE A 627 24.17 19.79 38.50
CA ILE A 627 24.46 18.48 37.89
C ILE A 627 24.89 17.53 39.00
N LEU A 628 24.11 16.46 39.24
CA LEU A 628 24.51 15.37 40.13
C LEU A 628 25.51 14.48 39.37
N GLU A 629 26.66 14.21 39.97
CA GLU A 629 27.77 13.50 39.33
C GLU A 629 27.44 12.05 38.99
N ILE A 630 27.92 11.57 37.84
CA ILE A 630 28.11 10.14 37.58
C ILE A 630 29.57 9.83 37.91
N GLU A 631 29.80 8.92 38.86
CA GLU A 631 31.08 8.22 39.02
C GLU A 631 31.33 7.42 37.73
N GLU A 632 32.33 7.81 36.94
CA GLU A 632 32.75 7.08 35.75
C GLU A 632 33.27 5.69 36.16
N GLN A 633 32.42 4.66 36.11
CA GLN A 633 32.92 3.29 36.07
C GLN A 633 33.57 3.06 34.70
N GLN A 634 34.86 2.76 34.73
CA GLN A 634 35.66 2.36 33.60
C GLN A 634 35.01 1.17 32.87
N GLY A 635 34.80 1.31 31.56
CA GLY A 635 34.56 0.18 30.67
C GLY A 635 33.10 -0.16 30.38
N SER A 636 32.42 0.68 29.59
CA SER A 636 31.31 0.20 28.75
C SER A 636 31.28 0.98 27.44
N THR A 637 31.76 0.34 26.37
CA THR A 637 31.58 0.78 24.99
C THR A 637 30.09 0.72 24.66
N PHE A 638 29.41 1.87 24.66
CA PHE A 638 28.04 1.98 24.14
C PHE A 638 28.13 1.98 22.61
N LEU A 639 27.91 0.82 21.99
CA LEU A 639 27.77 0.67 20.54
C LEU A 639 26.37 1.16 20.13
N GLY A 640 26.22 2.49 20.06
CA GLY A 640 25.15 3.09 19.27
C GLY A 640 25.42 2.79 17.80
N ILE A 641 24.55 2.01 17.16
CA ILE A 641 24.57 1.84 15.70
C ILE A 641 24.25 3.20 15.08
N HIS A 642 25.29 3.96 14.75
CA HIS A 642 25.19 5.16 13.94
C HIS A 642 25.12 4.74 12.46
N SER A 643 23.98 4.96 11.81
CA SER A 643 23.95 5.08 10.35
C SER A 643 24.53 6.45 9.99
N ALA A 644 25.85 6.53 9.89
CA ALA A 644 26.53 7.71 9.38
C ALA A 644 27.18 7.34 8.05
N GLU A 645 26.66 7.90 6.96
CA GLU A 645 27.36 8.00 5.69
C GLU A 645 28.58 8.92 5.90
N PHE A 646 29.74 8.35 6.20
CA PHE A 646 31.00 9.10 6.21
C PHE A 646 31.62 9.06 4.81
N SER A 647 31.57 10.17 4.09
CA SER A 647 32.55 10.47 3.05
C SER A 647 33.84 10.95 3.73
N HIS A 648 34.90 10.15 3.64
CA HIS A 648 36.26 10.34 4.17
C HIS A 648 36.49 9.83 5.61
N ILE A 649 37.15 8.66 5.69
CA ILE A 649 37.88 8.23 6.89
C ILE A 649 39.34 8.66 6.70
N THR A 650 39.82 9.57 7.54
CA THR A 650 41.26 9.77 7.76
C THR A 650 41.67 8.80 8.86
N ILE A 651 42.52 7.82 8.55
CA ILE A 651 43.11 6.94 9.56
C ILE A 651 44.40 7.63 10.02
N ASP A 652 44.33 8.37 11.13
CA ASP A 652 45.53 8.78 11.86
C ASP A 652 46.04 7.57 12.65
N ILE A 653 47.18 7.02 12.22
CA ILE A 653 47.92 6.02 12.99
C ILE A 653 48.74 6.78 14.03
N LEU A 654 48.24 6.83 15.27
CA LEU A 654 49.07 7.19 16.41
C LEU A 654 49.99 6.00 16.75
N PRO A 655 51.29 6.23 17.04
CA PRO A 655 52.21 5.16 17.37
C PRO A 655 51.85 4.58 18.75
N LEU A 656 51.40 3.33 18.77
CA LEU A 656 51.43 2.52 20.00
C LEU A 656 52.86 1.98 20.14
N GLY A 657 53.39 2.13 21.35
CA GLY A 657 54.80 1.98 21.69
C GLY A 657 55.45 0.65 21.34
N ASP A 658 56.78 0.72 21.41
CA ASP A 658 57.81 -0.27 21.09
C ASP A 658 57.43 -1.74 21.31
N GLY A 659 57.66 -2.57 20.28
CA GLY A 659 57.93 -4.01 20.48
C GLY A 659 57.12 -5.03 19.67
N ILE A 660 56.54 -4.70 18.51
CA ILE A 660 55.93 -5.71 17.62
C ILE A 660 56.42 -5.53 16.18
N GLU A 661 57.18 -6.51 15.68
CA GLU A 661 57.51 -6.62 14.25
C GLU A 661 56.24 -6.92 13.44
N LEU A 662 55.90 -6.03 12.49
CA LEU A 662 54.86 -6.26 11.50
C LEU A 662 55.37 -7.22 10.42
N PRO A 663 54.56 -8.19 9.92
CA PRO A 663 54.89 -8.92 8.71
C PRO A 663 54.84 -7.99 7.48
N PRO A 664 55.55 -8.33 6.40
CA PRO A 664 55.75 -7.44 5.26
C PRO A 664 54.44 -7.09 4.56
N ILE A 665 54.36 -5.81 4.17
CA ILE A 665 53.41 -5.25 3.23
C ILE A 665 53.35 -6.16 2.00
N LEU A 666 52.14 -6.49 1.52
CA LEU A 666 51.92 -7.10 0.21
C LEU A 666 52.55 -6.19 -0.86
N GLU A 667 53.75 -6.54 -1.30
CA GLU A 667 54.31 -6.11 -2.58
C GLU A 667 53.40 -6.63 -3.67
N ILE A 668 52.76 -5.73 -4.41
CA ILE A 668 52.17 -6.06 -5.71
C ILE A 668 53.35 -6.07 -6.68
N GLU A 669 53.79 -7.26 -7.09
CA GLU A 669 54.84 -7.41 -8.11
C GLU A 669 54.48 -6.66 -9.39
N GLU A 670 55.40 -5.77 -9.77
CA GLU A 670 55.35 -4.93 -10.96
C GLU A 670 55.68 -5.79 -12.19
N GLN A 671 54.66 -6.35 -12.85
CA GLN A 671 54.86 -6.86 -14.21
C GLN A 671 54.93 -5.70 -15.20
N GLN A 672 56.11 -5.56 -15.80
CA GLN A 672 56.54 -4.50 -16.71
C GLN A 672 55.46 -4.07 -17.72
N GLY A 673 55.20 -2.77 -17.75
CA GLY A 673 54.59 -2.09 -18.90
C GLY A 673 53.08 -1.82 -18.80
N SER A 674 52.60 -1.09 -17.79
CA SER A 674 51.43 -0.18 -17.92
C SER A 674 51.16 0.59 -16.61
N ARG A 675 51.03 1.92 -16.71
CA ARG A 675 50.77 2.83 -15.57
C ARG A 675 49.50 2.45 -14.80
N PHE A 676 49.62 2.30 -13.48
CA PHE A 676 48.51 2.24 -12.54
C PHE A 676 47.85 3.63 -12.45
N LEU A 677 46.54 3.73 -12.70
CA LEU A 677 45.81 5.03 -12.76
C LEU A 677 44.91 5.31 -11.53
N GLY A 678 44.91 4.43 -10.53
CA GLY A 678 44.26 4.66 -9.23
C GLY A 678 42.92 3.93 -9.04
N ILE A 679 42.45 3.93 -7.78
CA ILE A 679 41.17 3.35 -7.35
C ILE A 679 40.09 4.44 -7.48
N GLU A 680 39.07 4.21 -8.33
CA GLU A 680 38.02 5.23 -8.59
C GLU A 680 36.95 5.29 -7.50
N SER A 681 36.58 4.16 -6.88
CA SER A 681 35.52 4.12 -5.86
C SER A 681 35.46 2.76 -5.15
N VAL A 682 35.14 2.76 -3.86
CA VAL A 682 34.72 1.57 -3.10
C VAL A 682 33.24 1.72 -2.79
N ASN A 683 32.41 0.75 -3.20
CA ASN A 683 30.97 0.78 -2.94
C ASN A 683 30.61 -0.22 -1.84
N PHE A 684 30.00 0.27 -0.76
CA PHE A 684 29.43 -0.55 0.31
C PHE A 684 27.91 -0.64 0.10
N SER A 685 27.43 -1.70 -0.55
CA SER A 685 25.99 -1.97 -0.60
C SER A 685 25.54 -2.64 0.70
N ASN A 686 24.49 -2.10 1.33
CA ASN A 686 23.77 -2.61 2.51
C ASN A 686 23.92 -4.12 2.75
N ILE A 687 24.53 -4.49 3.87
CA ILE A 687 24.55 -5.86 4.35
C ILE A 687 23.63 -5.96 5.57
N ASN A 688 22.48 -6.63 5.41
CA ASN A 688 21.79 -7.26 6.52
C ASN A 688 22.53 -8.55 6.85
N THR A 689 23.26 -8.61 7.97
CA THR A 689 23.76 -9.89 8.49
C THR A 689 22.90 -10.29 9.70
N ALA A 690 22.15 -11.38 9.56
CA ALA A 690 21.49 -12.05 10.68
C ALA A 690 22.55 -12.82 11.48
N MET A 691 22.60 -12.61 12.80
CA MET A 691 23.40 -13.42 13.73
C MET A 691 22.56 -14.62 14.20
N TYR A 692 23.10 -15.83 14.05
CA TYR A 692 22.64 -17.01 14.78
C TYR A 692 23.73 -17.42 15.78
N LEU A 693 23.34 -17.63 17.03
CA LEU A 693 24.20 -18.01 18.15
C LEU A 693 24.01 -19.51 18.43
N GLU A 694 25.07 -20.32 18.29
CA GLU A 694 25.20 -21.61 18.98
C GLU A 694 26.68 -22.10 18.93
N GLY A 695 27.33 -22.27 20.10
CA GLY A 695 28.53 -23.12 20.30
C GLY A 695 29.94 -22.54 20.00
N GLU A 696 30.71 -22.30 21.07
CA GLU A 696 32.14 -21.95 21.32
C GLU A 696 33.23 -21.70 20.24
N ASN A 697 32.95 -21.53 18.95
CA ASN A 697 33.94 -21.01 17.99
C ASN A 697 33.35 -19.86 17.16
N PHE A 698 33.80 -18.62 17.41
CA PHE A 698 33.32 -17.44 16.71
C PHE A 698 33.91 -17.33 15.29
N SER A 699 33.06 -17.37 14.28
CA SER A 699 33.38 -16.95 12.91
C SER A 699 32.47 -15.77 12.55
N ILE A 700 33.03 -14.55 12.48
CA ILE A 700 32.34 -13.40 11.91
C ILE A 700 32.64 -13.40 10.40
N ARG A 701 31.64 -13.79 9.58
CA ARG A 701 31.68 -13.55 8.14
C ARG A 701 30.89 -12.28 7.84
N GLY A 702 31.58 -11.20 7.48
CA GLY A 702 30.92 -9.94 7.15
C GLY A 702 31.84 -8.88 6.55
N SER A 703 31.94 -8.89 5.22
CA SER A 703 31.86 -7.71 4.34
C SER A 703 32.16 -8.20 2.92
N ILE A 704 31.22 -8.02 1.99
CA ILE A 704 31.47 -8.20 0.56
C ILE A 704 31.68 -6.80 0.00
N SER A 705 32.91 -6.46 -0.36
CA SER A 705 33.23 -5.19 -1.00
C SER A 705 33.67 -5.45 -2.44
N TRP A 706 33.11 -4.70 -3.38
CA TRP A 706 33.50 -4.75 -4.79
C TRP A 706 34.48 -3.62 -5.07
N LEU A 707 35.67 -3.96 -5.57
CA LEU A 707 36.69 -3.00 -5.97
C LEU A 707 36.67 -2.85 -7.49
N LYS A 708 36.42 -1.63 -7.97
CA LYS A 708 36.48 -1.32 -9.41
C LYS A 708 37.89 -0.83 -9.74
N VAL A 709 38.59 -1.57 -10.59
CA VAL A 709 39.94 -1.23 -11.06
C VAL A 709 39.91 -0.99 -12.57
N VAL A 710 40.49 0.12 -13.01
CA VAL A 710 40.60 0.45 -14.44
C VAL A 710 42.02 0.13 -14.90
N ARG A 711 42.16 -0.81 -15.83
CA ARG A 711 43.46 -1.16 -16.44
C ARG A 711 43.31 -1.10 -17.97
N GLY A 712 44.04 -0.20 -18.62
CA GLY A 712 44.09 -0.10 -20.09
C GLY A 712 42.75 0.16 -20.79
N GLY A 713 41.82 0.88 -20.15
CA GLY A 713 40.48 1.18 -20.70
C GLY A 713 39.41 0.12 -20.44
N ALA A 714 39.76 -1.04 -19.87
CA ALA A 714 38.81 -2.04 -19.40
C ALA A 714 38.46 -1.82 -17.91
N ARG A 715 37.17 -1.95 -17.56
CA ARG A 715 36.67 -1.89 -16.17
C ARG A 715 36.57 -3.31 -15.61
N LEU A 716 37.38 -3.63 -14.60
CA LEU A 716 37.36 -4.92 -13.90
C LEU A 716 36.80 -4.76 -12.49
N TRP A 717 36.02 -5.75 -12.03
CA TRP A 717 35.45 -5.79 -10.68
C TRP A 717 36.06 -6.95 -9.89
N TRP A 718 36.61 -6.64 -8.72
CA TRP A 718 37.21 -7.61 -7.79
C TRP A 718 36.33 -7.76 -6.55
N ARG A 719 36.26 -8.96 -5.99
CA ARG A 719 35.49 -9.24 -4.77
C ARG A 719 36.44 -9.47 -3.60
N LEU A 720 36.31 -8.66 -2.57
CA LEU A 720 37.10 -8.78 -1.34
C LEU A 720 36.27 -9.38 -0.21
N TYR A 721 36.87 -10.34 0.49
CA TYR A 721 36.33 -10.90 1.72
C TYR A 721 37.22 -10.49 2.90
N CYS A 722 36.60 -9.90 3.92
CA CYS A 722 37.26 -9.65 5.20
C CYS A 722 36.71 -10.63 6.24
N CYS A 723 37.60 -11.44 6.82
CA CYS A 723 37.26 -12.38 7.88
C CYS A 723 37.99 -11.96 9.16
N VAL A 724 37.26 -11.95 10.28
CA VAL A 724 37.83 -11.70 11.61
C VAL A 724 37.59 -12.94 12.45
N THR A 725 38.68 -13.56 12.88
CA THR A 725 38.65 -14.76 13.74
C THR A 725 39.30 -14.46 15.06
N ARG A 726 38.68 -14.88 16.16
CA ARG A 726 39.28 -14.82 17.51
C ARG A 726 39.96 -16.15 17.78
N ARG A 727 41.30 -16.14 17.88
CA ARG A 727 42.09 -17.30 18.32
C ARG A 727 42.84 -16.89 19.59
N LEU A 728 42.66 -17.64 20.68
CA LEU A 728 43.41 -17.45 21.94
C LEU A 728 43.38 -16.02 22.52
N GLY A 729 42.25 -15.31 22.36
CA GLY A 729 42.09 -13.97 22.92
C GLY A 729 42.67 -12.82 22.09
N ILE A 730 43.28 -13.10 20.94
CA ILE A 730 43.81 -12.09 20.01
C ILE A 730 42.91 -12.03 18.76
N TRP A 731 42.67 -10.81 18.26
CA TRP A 731 41.90 -10.56 17.05
C TRP A 731 42.84 -10.51 15.84
N GLU A 732 42.70 -11.45 14.91
CA GLU A 732 43.47 -11.46 13.65
C GLU A 732 42.57 -11.13 12.45
N ARG A 733 43.08 -10.29 11.53
CA ARG A 733 42.36 -9.82 10.34
C ARG A 733 42.96 -10.45 9.09
N TYR A 734 42.16 -11.20 8.34
CA TYR A 734 42.57 -11.81 7.07
C TYR A 734 41.83 -11.17 5.89
N THR A 735 42.54 -10.90 4.80
CA THR A 735 41.97 -10.41 3.53
C THR A 735 42.15 -11.48 2.47
N VAL A 736 41.05 -12.00 1.92
CA VAL A 736 41.08 -12.98 0.82
C VAL A 736 40.57 -12.31 -0.46
N VAL A 737 41.33 -12.45 -1.56
CA VAL A 737 41.01 -11.90 -2.88
C VAL A 737 40.68 -13.06 -3.80
N ASP A 738 39.46 -13.12 -4.32
CA ASP A 738 39.03 -14.12 -5.31
C ASP A 738 38.81 -13.44 -6.68
N SER A 739 39.24 -14.10 -7.76
CA SER A 739 39.24 -13.52 -9.11
C SER A 739 38.25 -14.21 -10.06
N TYR A 740 37.83 -13.44 -11.07
CA TYR A 740 37.08 -13.78 -12.29
C TYR A 740 35.55 -13.63 -12.33
N LEU A 741 35.10 -12.65 -13.13
CA LEU A 741 34.03 -12.80 -14.14
C LEU A 741 34.23 -11.72 -15.23
N PRO A 742 34.33 -12.07 -16.53
CA PRO A 742 34.41 -11.08 -17.61
C PRO A 742 33.07 -10.35 -17.76
N ALA A 743 33.12 -9.06 -18.07
CA ALA A 743 31.93 -8.25 -18.34
C ALA A 743 31.23 -8.71 -19.64
N VAL A 744 29.91 -8.86 -19.58
CA VAL A 744 29.00 -8.79 -20.75
C VAL A 744 28.30 -7.44 -20.72
#